data_AF-A0AAU8J996-F1
#
_entry.id   AF-A0AAU8J996-F1
#
_cell.length_a   1.000
_cell.length_b   1.000
_cell.length_c   1.000
_cell.angle_alpha   90.00
_cell.angle_beta   90.00
_cell.angle_gamma   90.00
#
_symmetry.space_group_name_H-M   'P 1'
#
loop_
_entity.id
_entity.type
_entity.pdbx_description
1 polymer ?
#
loop_
_entity_poly.entity_id
_entity_poly.type
_entity_poly.pdbx_seq_one_letter_code
_entity_poly.pdbx_strand_id
1 'polypeptide(L)'
;MTKHLITMSTFGTNGRFGNQIFQYAFLKIYAKEHDLQVQIPRWPIGEYLFGHQDPEISQILPQIRESSQEIAESEIITANPPLQNIDIWGYFQYHTSYYAQYKDYFCDLFKPRAEIEQKIQQAWHKLGLSQKTVVCLHIRLKDYGFSYFFIPPFAWYVDWLNELWPSLENPILYIATDEPETVLHHFSAYHPVTAKDLPIELPEADFNADFYVDFYILSQGDLVAISNSTFSFAACMLNQRSKLFVRPHLPSQKLITFDPWHSEPIFRDVKVAAFESGDLHTIRQQICDRWLSLTTIDQIKMTYLGGVGTDHKNVLKLATQDEPLSPTEQKILDQITPKFATGINPSNLQYFLAAMLYRRSYQFSWVIQIEQWAEIPDWFFEYFLEFIFAAPRYFTQIGDIEKYSQYIQDLINQIHYKIFTAFSVNREIQWKDIAIKLSNIAYRIPLSFAEKNFRDLVIKQTEIIEFALITTSHQVDYRFDNAPHSGKIRLGILQSNFGYNSETLANLPIFEFLNQEEFDVILYAVEKSVDPIESYCASPVNRLVHLPEGLAAAVNTIRRDHLDILLIGSNATGRNKSIELLAIHRLAKIQVINSVSLITTGMRHIDYYIAGNLTAPLPASQQYYTEKLVNLPGSGFCFKYPLTLPEPQLKFQRSDWGVNSESVVFISGANFYKIIPELRETWAKILQAVPNSILVLYPFGANWAKAYPKRSFAKQMAQVFEQYGLDSDRVFLYGNLPSQADVNACLQLADIYLDAYPYTGALSLLAPLQVGLPVVVREGDILRSRRGAAILQEMGHPELITNSEASYIQLAIALAKDRVKRQGLKQHLQDKFCQLPPFLDSRVYAAAMGKLLAKLFLSRSQ
;
A
#
# COMPACT_ATOMS: atom_id res chain seq x y z
N MET A 1 -40.49 8.52 -20.66
CA MET A 1 -39.79 7.61 -19.72
C MET A 1 -38.32 7.97 -19.79
N THR A 2 -37.68 8.25 -18.65
CA THR A 2 -36.24 8.51 -18.57
C THR A 2 -35.49 7.24 -18.99
N LYS A 3 -34.64 7.33 -20.02
CA LYS A 3 -33.79 6.20 -20.43
C LYS A 3 -32.88 5.80 -19.27
N HIS A 4 -32.69 4.50 -19.09
CA HIS A 4 -31.76 3.99 -18.08
C HIS A 4 -30.32 4.34 -18.45
N LEU A 5 -29.48 4.54 -17.43
CA LEU A 5 -28.12 5.06 -17.61
C LEU A 5 -27.08 3.95 -17.60
N ILE A 6 -25.98 4.19 -18.29
CA ILE A 6 -24.70 3.53 -18.02
C ILE A 6 -23.62 4.59 -17.95
N THR A 7 -22.83 4.56 -16.87
CA THR A 7 -21.74 5.52 -16.66
C THR A 7 -20.40 4.83 -16.57
N MET A 8 -19.33 5.59 -16.80
CA MET A 8 -17.97 5.18 -16.46
C MET A 8 -17.26 6.35 -15.79
N SER A 9 -17.42 6.47 -14.48
CA SER A 9 -16.90 7.55 -13.65
C SER A 9 -15.38 7.68 -13.67
N THR A 10 -14.67 6.62 -14.04
CA THR A 10 -13.21 6.56 -14.17
C THR A 10 -12.71 6.76 -15.60
N PHE A 11 -13.60 7.04 -16.55
CA PHE A 11 -13.19 7.28 -17.93
C PHE A 11 -12.24 8.48 -18.01
N GLY A 12 -11.17 8.32 -18.77
CA GLY A 12 -10.08 9.31 -18.86
C GLY A 12 -9.02 9.23 -17.76
N THR A 13 -9.27 8.55 -16.63
CA THR A 13 -8.26 8.35 -15.55
C THR A 13 -7.73 6.92 -15.50
N ASN A 14 -8.48 5.93 -16.03
CA ASN A 14 -8.10 4.53 -16.05
C ASN A 14 -7.35 4.13 -17.34
N GLY A 15 -6.14 4.66 -17.52
CA GLY A 15 -5.27 4.36 -18.65
C GLY A 15 -5.13 5.48 -19.69
N ARG A 16 -4.21 5.29 -20.65
CA ARG A 16 -3.91 6.26 -21.70
C ARG A 16 -4.81 6.05 -22.94
N PHE A 17 -4.59 6.84 -23.98
CA PHE A 17 -5.40 6.89 -25.20
C PHE A 17 -5.85 5.53 -25.76
N GLY A 18 -4.95 4.58 -25.97
CA GLY A 18 -5.32 3.25 -26.49
C GLY A 18 -6.32 2.49 -25.58
N ASN A 19 -6.24 2.67 -24.27
CA ASN A 19 -7.21 2.09 -23.32
C ASN A 19 -8.56 2.82 -23.41
N GLN A 20 -8.53 4.14 -23.56
CA GLN A 20 -9.72 4.97 -23.69
C GLN A 20 -10.53 4.61 -24.94
N ILE A 21 -9.88 4.22 -26.04
CA ILE A 21 -10.56 3.72 -27.26
C ILE A 21 -11.43 2.49 -26.94
N PHE A 22 -10.86 1.46 -26.29
CA PHE A 22 -11.63 0.25 -25.93
C PHE A 22 -12.72 0.53 -24.90
N GLN A 23 -12.43 1.36 -23.89
CA GLN A 23 -13.41 1.76 -22.88
C GLN A 23 -14.60 2.50 -23.49
N TYR A 24 -14.32 3.47 -24.35
CA TYR A 24 -15.36 4.25 -25.02
C TYR A 24 -16.16 3.37 -25.99
N ALA A 25 -15.48 2.55 -26.79
CA ALA A 25 -16.13 1.63 -27.72
C ALA A 25 -17.08 0.67 -27.00
N PHE A 26 -16.61 0.00 -25.94
CA PHE A 26 -17.44 -0.90 -25.15
C PHE A 26 -18.66 -0.20 -24.60
N LEU A 27 -18.48 0.96 -23.96
CA LEU A 27 -19.57 1.74 -23.38
C LEU A 27 -20.62 2.14 -24.41
N LYS A 28 -20.20 2.62 -25.59
CA LYS A 28 -21.12 3.01 -26.68
C LYS A 28 -21.79 1.83 -27.36
N ILE A 29 -21.12 0.68 -27.44
CA ILE A 29 -21.68 -0.56 -27.97
C ILE A 29 -22.73 -1.11 -27.01
N TYR A 30 -22.38 -1.27 -25.73
CA TYR A 30 -23.30 -1.78 -24.70
C TYR A 30 -24.55 -0.91 -24.57
N ALA A 31 -24.38 0.42 -24.58
CA ALA A 31 -25.50 1.35 -24.55
C ALA A 31 -26.40 1.25 -25.79
N LYS A 32 -25.81 1.00 -26.97
CA LYS A 32 -26.56 0.80 -28.22
C LYS A 32 -27.32 -0.53 -28.22
N GLU A 33 -26.72 -1.60 -27.70
CA GLU A 33 -27.34 -2.93 -27.59
C GLU A 33 -28.55 -2.93 -26.65
N HIS A 34 -28.47 -2.18 -25.55
CA HIS A 34 -29.47 -2.22 -24.47
C HIS A 34 -30.33 -0.94 -24.36
N ASP A 35 -30.30 -0.08 -25.37
CA ASP A 35 -31.04 1.20 -25.42
C ASP A 35 -30.81 2.13 -24.19
N LEU A 36 -29.56 2.18 -23.72
CA LEU A 36 -29.16 3.00 -22.56
C LEU A 36 -28.63 4.37 -22.98
N GLN A 37 -28.69 5.32 -22.05
CA GLN A 37 -28.03 6.61 -22.18
C GLN A 37 -26.65 6.58 -21.50
N VAL A 38 -25.62 6.98 -22.24
CA VAL A 38 -24.24 7.09 -21.74
C VAL A 38 -24.04 8.41 -21.01
N GLN A 39 -23.36 8.37 -19.87
CA GLN A 39 -22.77 9.56 -19.24
C GLN A 39 -21.33 9.29 -18.80
N ILE A 40 -20.41 10.20 -19.10
CA ILE A 40 -18.99 10.09 -18.75
C ILE A 40 -18.45 11.44 -18.25
N PRO A 41 -17.35 11.45 -17.49
CA PRO A 41 -16.58 12.67 -17.30
C PRO A 41 -16.19 13.28 -18.65
N ARG A 42 -16.02 14.60 -18.68
CA ARG A 42 -15.58 15.32 -19.88
C ARG A 42 -14.34 14.66 -20.51
N TRP A 43 -14.37 14.45 -21.82
CA TRP A 43 -13.29 13.81 -22.58
C TRP A 43 -12.69 14.77 -23.62
N PRO A 44 -11.84 15.74 -23.20
CA PRO A 44 -11.34 16.79 -24.08
C PRO A 44 -10.67 16.27 -25.36
N ILE A 45 -9.94 15.16 -25.27
CA ILE A 45 -9.28 14.57 -26.42
C ILE A 45 -10.25 13.90 -27.40
N GLY A 46 -11.34 13.30 -26.91
CA GLY A 46 -12.39 12.76 -27.77
C GLY A 46 -13.22 13.86 -28.45
N GLU A 47 -13.54 14.93 -27.71
CA GLU A 47 -14.17 16.15 -28.26
C GLU A 47 -13.33 16.74 -29.41
N TYR A 48 -12.02 16.85 -29.17
CA TYR A 48 -11.10 17.46 -30.12
C TYR A 48 -10.80 16.58 -31.34
N LEU A 49 -10.54 15.29 -31.15
CA LEU A 49 -10.17 14.42 -32.27
C LEU A 49 -11.37 13.92 -33.05
N PHE A 50 -12.45 13.55 -32.36
CA PHE A 50 -13.59 12.80 -32.94
C PHE A 50 -14.92 13.54 -32.86
N GLY A 51 -15.00 14.63 -32.07
CA GLY A 51 -16.22 15.41 -31.90
C GLY A 51 -17.22 14.80 -30.90
N HIS A 52 -16.80 13.88 -30.04
CA HIS A 52 -17.69 13.28 -29.03
C HIS A 52 -18.09 14.28 -27.96
N GLN A 53 -19.39 14.43 -27.72
CA GLN A 53 -19.96 15.29 -26.69
C GLN A 53 -21.02 14.51 -25.90
N ASP A 54 -20.58 13.59 -25.05
CA ASP A 54 -21.48 12.84 -24.18
C ASP A 54 -21.88 13.66 -22.94
N PRO A 55 -23.11 13.51 -22.41
CA PRO A 55 -23.51 14.21 -21.20
C PRO A 55 -22.67 13.84 -19.97
N GLU A 56 -22.44 14.81 -19.08
CA GLU A 56 -21.75 14.56 -17.82
C GLU A 56 -22.57 13.68 -16.87
N ILE A 57 -21.87 13.02 -15.94
CA ILE A 57 -22.48 12.15 -14.92
C ILE A 57 -23.35 12.99 -13.99
N SER A 58 -24.65 12.71 -14.04
CA SER A 58 -25.67 13.44 -13.28
C SER A 58 -25.95 12.87 -11.89
N GLN A 59 -25.61 11.61 -11.65
CA GLN A 59 -25.82 10.91 -10.39
C GLN A 59 -24.78 9.81 -10.18
N ILE A 60 -24.48 9.49 -8.91
CA ILE A 60 -23.60 8.38 -8.55
C ILE A 60 -24.38 7.07 -8.65
N LEU A 61 -23.88 6.13 -9.45
CA LEU A 61 -24.49 4.81 -9.65
C LEU A 61 -23.65 3.70 -8.99
N PRO A 62 -24.25 2.56 -8.63
CA PRO A 62 -23.51 1.39 -8.14
C PRO A 62 -22.46 0.96 -9.17
N GLN A 63 -21.22 0.80 -8.71
CA GLN A 63 -20.11 0.44 -9.59
C GLN A 63 -19.96 -1.08 -9.72
N ILE A 64 -19.83 -1.56 -10.96
CA ILE A 64 -19.51 -2.95 -11.30
C ILE A 64 -18.14 -2.98 -11.96
N ARG A 65 -17.26 -3.84 -11.44
CA ARG A 65 -15.87 -3.93 -11.88
C ARG A 65 -15.68 -5.15 -12.75
N GLU A 66 -15.24 -4.92 -13.98
CA GLU A 66 -14.78 -5.96 -14.88
C GLU A 66 -13.31 -6.30 -14.60
N SER A 67 -13.09 -7.50 -14.07
CA SER A 67 -11.75 -8.05 -13.85
C SER A 67 -11.38 -9.14 -14.86
N SER A 68 -12.33 -9.75 -15.55
CA SER A 68 -12.04 -10.79 -16.54
C SER A 68 -11.73 -10.21 -17.91
N GLN A 69 -10.93 -10.94 -18.69
CA GLN A 69 -10.68 -10.67 -20.10
C GLN A 69 -11.41 -11.69 -20.99
N GLU A 70 -12.10 -12.65 -20.38
CA GLU A 70 -12.91 -13.64 -21.06
C GLU A 70 -14.37 -13.20 -21.11
N ILE A 71 -14.94 -13.19 -22.31
CA ILE A 71 -16.33 -12.77 -22.54
C ILE A 71 -17.29 -13.65 -21.75
N ALA A 72 -17.01 -14.96 -21.66
CA ALA A 72 -17.84 -15.94 -20.96
C ALA A 72 -17.86 -15.74 -19.43
N GLU A 73 -16.91 -15.00 -18.88
CA GLU A 73 -16.79 -14.72 -17.44
C GLU A 73 -17.14 -13.27 -17.09
N SER A 74 -17.41 -12.44 -18.10
CA SER A 74 -17.77 -11.04 -17.90
C SER A 74 -19.12 -10.92 -17.20
N GLU A 75 -19.13 -10.42 -15.97
CA GLU A 75 -20.36 -10.14 -15.22
C GLU A 75 -21.24 -9.08 -15.92
N ILE A 76 -20.66 -8.25 -16.78
CA ILE A 76 -21.37 -7.19 -17.51
C ILE A 76 -22.02 -7.73 -18.77
N ILE A 77 -21.27 -8.49 -19.58
CA ILE A 77 -21.76 -9.04 -20.86
C ILE A 77 -22.74 -10.20 -20.61
N THR A 78 -22.47 -11.05 -19.62
CA THR A 78 -23.29 -12.25 -19.34
C THR A 78 -24.53 -11.96 -18.48
N ALA A 79 -24.69 -10.73 -17.99
CA ALA A 79 -25.83 -10.34 -17.15
C ALA A 79 -27.17 -10.54 -17.87
N ASN A 80 -28.10 -11.21 -17.19
CA ASN A 80 -29.46 -11.38 -17.65
C ASN A 80 -30.43 -11.19 -16.45
N PRO A 81 -31.26 -10.13 -16.44
CA PRO A 81 -31.40 -9.10 -17.47
C PRO A 81 -30.14 -8.20 -17.60
N PRO A 82 -29.97 -7.48 -18.73
CA PRO A 82 -28.86 -6.55 -18.92
C PRO A 82 -28.79 -5.50 -17.80
N LEU A 83 -27.57 -5.10 -17.45
CA LEU A 83 -27.34 -4.17 -16.36
C LEU A 83 -27.72 -2.75 -16.78
N GLN A 84 -28.38 -2.03 -15.88
CA GLN A 84 -28.91 -0.70 -16.12
C GLN A 84 -28.80 0.16 -14.86
N ASN A 85 -28.61 1.46 -15.04
CA ASN A 85 -28.32 2.42 -13.97
C ASN A 85 -27.10 2.01 -13.13
N ILE A 86 -26.02 1.63 -13.83
CA ILE A 86 -24.76 1.20 -13.22
C ILE A 86 -23.61 2.07 -13.70
N ASP A 87 -22.56 2.12 -12.87
CA ASP A 87 -21.25 2.63 -13.25
C ASP A 87 -20.34 1.44 -13.58
N ILE A 88 -19.79 1.35 -14.79
CA ILE A 88 -18.86 0.28 -15.15
C ILE A 88 -17.42 0.73 -14.94
N TRP A 89 -16.58 -0.20 -14.52
CA TRP A 89 -15.14 -0.01 -14.41
C TRP A 89 -14.43 -1.17 -15.10
N GLY A 90 -13.47 -0.88 -15.97
CA GLY A 90 -12.71 -1.92 -16.66
C GLY A 90 -11.87 -1.37 -17.80
N TYR A 91 -11.10 -2.26 -18.44
CA TYR A 91 -10.38 -1.94 -19.67
C TYR A 91 -11.13 -2.40 -20.93
N PHE A 92 -11.99 -3.41 -20.79
CA PHE A 92 -12.80 -3.99 -21.87
C PHE A 92 -11.95 -4.41 -23.08
N GLN A 93 -10.76 -4.95 -22.84
CA GLN A 93 -9.80 -5.37 -23.86
C GLN A 93 -9.94 -6.88 -24.13
N TYR A 94 -11.18 -7.31 -24.37
CA TYR A 94 -11.53 -8.69 -24.73
C TYR A 94 -10.92 -9.07 -26.09
N HIS A 95 -10.96 -10.37 -26.40
CA HIS A 95 -10.70 -10.86 -27.75
C HIS A 95 -11.55 -10.08 -28.77
N THR A 96 -10.93 -9.55 -29.83
CA THR A 96 -11.59 -8.55 -30.69
C THR A 96 -12.70 -9.09 -31.58
N SER A 97 -12.93 -10.41 -31.59
CA SER A 97 -14.15 -11.01 -32.15
C SER A 97 -15.43 -10.46 -31.51
N TYR A 98 -15.38 -10.02 -30.25
CA TYR A 98 -16.48 -9.29 -29.62
C TYR A 98 -16.84 -8.01 -30.37
N TYR A 99 -15.83 -7.23 -30.76
CA TYR A 99 -15.98 -5.95 -31.45
C TYR A 99 -16.21 -6.12 -32.95
N ALA A 100 -15.83 -7.25 -33.54
CA ALA A 100 -15.92 -7.49 -34.98
C ALA A 100 -17.34 -7.34 -35.55
N GLN A 101 -18.36 -7.74 -34.79
CA GLN A 101 -19.76 -7.56 -35.17
C GLN A 101 -20.20 -6.07 -35.21
N TYR A 102 -19.43 -5.20 -34.54
CA TYR A 102 -19.65 -3.75 -34.48
C TYR A 102 -18.60 -2.97 -35.27
N LYS A 103 -17.87 -3.61 -36.18
CA LYS A 103 -16.72 -3.03 -36.87
C LYS A 103 -16.99 -1.65 -37.47
N ASP A 104 -18.06 -1.50 -38.25
CA ASP A 104 -18.38 -0.22 -38.89
C ASP A 104 -18.68 0.86 -37.85
N TYR A 105 -19.46 0.52 -36.82
CA TYR A 105 -19.77 1.44 -35.74
C TYR A 105 -18.53 1.81 -34.92
N PHE A 106 -17.66 0.85 -34.62
CA PHE A 106 -16.37 1.08 -33.94
C PHE A 106 -15.50 2.03 -34.76
N CYS A 107 -15.36 1.80 -36.07
CA CYS A 107 -14.61 2.69 -36.95
C CYS A 107 -15.21 4.10 -37.00
N ASP A 108 -16.53 4.21 -37.09
CA ASP A 108 -17.24 5.49 -37.11
C ASP A 108 -17.03 6.28 -35.81
N LEU A 109 -16.99 5.61 -34.65
CA LEU A 109 -16.70 6.25 -33.37
C LEU A 109 -15.32 6.92 -33.34
N PHE A 110 -14.35 6.46 -34.11
CA PHE A 110 -12.98 7.00 -34.05
C PHE A 110 -12.54 7.63 -35.38
N LYS A 111 -13.51 8.09 -36.18
CA LYS A 111 -13.23 8.87 -37.38
C LYS A 111 -12.80 10.30 -36.97
N PRO A 112 -11.61 10.77 -37.37
CA PRO A 112 -11.18 12.11 -37.01
C PRO A 112 -12.08 13.18 -37.61
N ARG A 113 -12.15 14.33 -36.93
CA ARG A 113 -12.76 15.55 -37.49
C ARG A 113 -12.04 15.94 -38.78
N ALA A 114 -12.80 16.44 -39.74
CA ALA A 114 -12.30 16.76 -41.08
C ALA A 114 -11.08 17.70 -41.08
N GLU A 115 -11.00 18.66 -40.15
CA GLU A 115 -9.86 19.57 -40.04
C GLU A 115 -8.56 18.90 -39.59
N ILE A 116 -8.66 17.92 -38.69
CA ILE A 116 -7.52 17.11 -38.20
C ILE A 116 -7.08 16.18 -39.33
N GLU A 117 -8.05 15.50 -39.94
CA GLU A 117 -7.81 14.59 -41.06
C GLU A 117 -7.12 15.31 -42.23
N GLN A 118 -7.62 16.48 -42.65
CA GLN A 118 -7.04 17.26 -43.75
C GLN A 118 -5.60 17.70 -43.45
N LYS A 119 -5.30 18.13 -42.23
CA LYS A 119 -3.93 18.53 -41.85
C LYS A 119 -2.95 17.35 -41.94
N ILE A 120 -3.34 16.19 -41.40
CA ILE A 120 -2.46 15.02 -41.43
C ILE A 120 -2.34 14.47 -42.87
N GLN A 121 -3.42 14.48 -43.66
CA GLN A 121 -3.39 14.12 -45.08
C GLN A 121 -2.50 15.04 -45.93
N GLN A 122 -2.50 16.34 -45.67
CA GLN A 122 -1.58 17.27 -46.35
C GLN A 122 -0.12 16.90 -46.10
N ALA A 123 0.22 16.53 -44.88
CA ALA A 123 1.56 16.08 -44.54
C ALA A 123 1.89 14.68 -45.10
N TRP A 124 0.92 13.78 -45.12
CA TRP A 124 1.00 12.49 -45.81
C TRP A 124 1.36 12.66 -47.29
N HIS A 125 0.71 13.61 -47.98
CA HIS A 125 1.02 13.96 -49.36
C HIS A 125 2.40 14.62 -49.51
N LYS A 126 2.81 15.51 -48.59
CA LYS A 126 4.12 16.19 -48.64
C LYS A 126 5.30 15.22 -48.51
N LEU A 127 5.18 14.15 -47.73
CA LEU A 127 6.19 13.07 -47.67
C LEU A 127 6.20 12.14 -48.90
N GLY A 128 5.28 12.35 -49.84
CA GLY A 128 5.10 11.46 -50.99
C GLY A 128 4.59 10.07 -50.60
N LEU A 129 4.03 9.89 -49.39
CA LEU A 129 3.55 8.59 -48.90
C LEU A 129 2.43 8.00 -49.78
N SER A 130 1.71 8.84 -50.54
CA SER A 130 0.70 8.40 -51.50
C SER A 130 1.26 7.62 -52.70
N GLN A 131 2.57 7.71 -52.96
CA GLN A 131 3.25 7.05 -54.09
C GLN A 131 4.25 5.98 -53.63
N LYS A 132 4.25 5.65 -52.33
CA LYS A 132 5.19 4.74 -51.68
C LYS A 132 4.45 3.61 -51.01
N THR A 133 5.15 2.49 -50.82
CA THR A 133 4.71 1.45 -49.89
C THR A 133 5.11 1.87 -48.46
N VAL A 134 4.14 2.21 -47.63
CA VAL A 134 4.39 2.73 -46.27
C VAL A 134 4.48 1.58 -45.27
N VAL A 135 5.69 1.33 -44.77
CA VAL A 135 5.96 0.35 -43.72
C VAL A 135 6.02 1.08 -42.38
N CYS A 136 5.14 0.76 -41.46
CA CYS A 136 5.08 1.40 -40.14
C CYS A 136 5.60 0.45 -39.05
N LEU A 137 6.47 0.94 -38.18
CA LEU A 137 6.81 0.30 -36.91
C LEU A 137 6.25 1.11 -35.75
N HIS A 138 5.66 0.45 -34.77
CA HIS A 138 5.44 1.03 -33.45
C HIS A 138 6.34 0.37 -32.41
N ILE A 139 7.25 1.15 -31.83
CA ILE A 139 8.23 0.71 -30.83
C ILE A 139 8.08 1.57 -29.58
N ARG A 140 7.72 0.95 -28.45
CA ARG A 140 7.47 1.63 -27.19
C ARG A 140 8.46 1.18 -26.10
N LEU A 141 9.16 2.13 -25.49
CA LEU A 141 10.26 1.86 -24.56
C LEU A 141 10.07 2.48 -23.16
N LYS A 142 9.46 3.67 -23.01
CA LYS A 142 9.50 4.42 -21.73
C LYS A 142 8.79 3.72 -20.58
N ASP A 143 7.53 3.38 -20.78
CA ASP A 143 6.67 2.74 -19.79
C ASP A 143 6.36 1.29 -20.16
N TYR A 144 7.30 0.63 -20.86
CA TYR A 144 7.24 -0.76 -21.31
C TYR A 144 8.46 -1.53 -20.76
N GLY A 145 8.40 -2.85 -20.78
CA GLY A 145 9.45 -3.74 -20.27
C GLY A 145 9.09 -4.45 -18.97
N PHE A 146 7.80 -4.57 -18.63
CA PHE A 146 7.33 -5.30 -17.44
C PHE A 146 6.14 -6.20 -17.75
N SER A 147 6.07 -7.36 -17.07
CA SER A 147 4.94 -8.30 -17.19
C SER A 147 4.64 -8.62 -18.67
N TYR A 148 3.38 -8.55 -19.09
CA TYR A 148 2.97 -8.75 -20.47
C TYR A 148 3.30 -7.57 -21.41
N PHE A 149 3.77 -6.42 -20.90
CA PHE A 149 4.23 -5.28 -21.70
C PHE A 149 5.73 -5.39 -22.04
N PHE A 150 6.20 -6.56 -22.47
CA PHE A 150 7.61 -6.76 -22.83
C PHE A 150 8.05 -5.87 -24.00
N ILE A 151 9.35 -5.51 -24.01
CA ILE A 151 9.98 -4.82 -25.13
C ILE A 151 10.53 -5.89 -26.08
N PRO A 152 10.01 -6.02 -27.31
CA PRO A 152 10.54 -6.99 -28.26
C PRO A 152 11.94 -6.53 -28.72
N PRO A 153 12.91 -7.45 -28.86
CA PRO A 153 14.23 -7.11 -29.41
C PRO A 153 14.11 -6.43 -30.77
N PHE A 154 14.89 -5.36 -31.00
CA PHE A 154 14.91 -4.66 -32.29
C PHE A 154 15.26 -5.60 -33.45
N ALA A 155 16.08 -6.63 -33.18
CA ALA A 155 16.42 -7.68 -34.13
C ALA A 155 15.17 -8.31 -34.78
N TRP A 156 14.07 -8.51 -34.05
CA TRP A 156 12.86 -9.13 -34.63
C TRP A 156 12.21 -8.23 -35.69
N TYR A 157 12.24 -6.92 -35.48
CA TYR A 157 11.76 -5.94 -36.45
C TYR A 157 12.73 -5.81 -37.63
N VAL A 158 14.04 -5.81 -37.35
CA VAL A 158 15.08 -5.75 -38.38
C VAL A 158 15.07 -7.00 -39.27
N ASP A 159 14.90 -8.19 -38.69
CA ASP A 159 14.80 -9.45 -39.43
C ASP A 159 13.56 -9.47 -40.32
N TRP A 160 12.41 -9.04 -39.79
CA TRP A 160 11.18 -8.90 -40.56
C TRP A 160 11.34 -7.90 -41.71
N LEU A 161 11.99 -6.76 -41.46
CA LEU A 161 12.30 -5.79 -42.53
C LEU A 161 13.28 -6.37 -43.55
N ASN A 162 14.35 -7.06 -43.14
CA ASN A 162 15.34 -7.63 -44.05
C ASN A 162 14.68 -8.63 -45.02
N GLU A 163 13.74 -9.43 -44.52
CA GLU A 163 12.99 -10.40 -45.33
C GLU A 163 12.04 -9.70 -46.33
N LEU A 164 11.34 -8.66 -45.86
CA LEU A 164 10.28 -8.00 -46.63
C LEU A 164 10.79 -6.93 -47.60
N TRP A 165 11.74 -6.10 -47.16
CA TRP A 165 12.15 -4.85 -47.81
C TRP A 165 12.59 -5.00 -49.27
N PRO A 166 13.37 -6.03 -49.66
CA PRO A 166 13.79 -6.21 -51.06
C PRO A 166 12.63 -6.47 -52.04
N SER A 167 11.48 -6.91 -51.53
CA SER A 167 10.29 -7.21 -52.33
C SER A 167 9.36 -6.01 -52.54
N LEU A 168 9.59 -4.90 -51.83
CA LEU A 168 8.69 -3.75 -51.82
C LEU A 168 9.02 -2.78 -52.96
N GLU A 169 7.99 -2.29 -53.63
CA GLU A 169 8.11 -1.22 -54.61
C GLU A 169 8.10 0.13 -53.88
N ASN A 170 9.20 0.90 -54.04
CA ASN A 170 9.38 2.25 -53.49
C ASN A 170 9.00 2.35 -51.98
N PRO A 171 9.62 1.56 -51.08
CA PRO A 171 9.25 1.54 -49.67
C PRO A 171 9.72 2.79 -48.91
N ILE A 172 9.00 3.11 -47.83
CA ILE A 172 9.42 4.07 -46.81
C ILE A 172 9.10 3.53 -45.41
N LEU A 173 10.05 3.68 -44.49
CA LEU A 173 9.91 3.25 -43.12
C LEU A 173 9.45 4.43 -42.26
N TYR A 174 8.26 4.31 -41.67
CA TYR A 174 7.79 5.23 -40.64
C TYR A 174 7.93 4.57 -39.26
N ILE A 175 8.54 5.25 -38.29
CA ILE A 175 8.67 4.74 -36.92
C ILE A 175 7.90 5.65 -35.95
N ALA A 176 6.83 5.09 -35.38
CA ALA A 176 6.14 5.65 -34.23
C ALA A 176 6.84 5.17 -32.95
N THR A 177 7.40 6.09 -32.17
CA THR A 177 8.11 5.72 -30.94
C THR A 177 8.14 6.86 -29.93
N ASP A 178 8.12 6.49 -28.65
CA ASP A 178 8.29 7.42 -27.55
C ASP A 178 9.77 7.79 -27.28
N GLU A 179 10.71 7.13 -27.98
CA GLU A 179 12.17 7.24 -27.81
C GLU A 179 12.92 7.28 -29.16
N PRO A 180 12.70 8.31 -30.01
CA PRO A 180 13.25 8.35 -31.37
C PRO A 180 14.77 8.33 -31.42
N GLU A 181 15.46 9.02 -30.50
CA GLU A 181 16.92 9.05 -30.45
C GLU A 181 17.52 7.64 -30.24
N THR A 182 16.87 6.85 -29.40
CA THR A 182 17.26 5.47 -29.10
C THR A 182 16.85 4.50 -30.20
N VAL A 183 15.70 4.68 -30.85
CA VAL A 183 15.20 3.68 -31.79
C VAL A 183 15.81 3.84 -33.18
N LEU A 184 15.94 5.07 -33.68
CA LEU A 184 16.24 5.30 -35.10
C LEU A 184 17.61 4.74 -35.55
N HIS A 185 18.60 4.69 -34.65
CA HIS A 185 19.92 4.18 -35.00
C HIS A 185 19.93 2.69 -35.37
N HIS A 186 18.99 1.90 -34.82
CA HIS A 186 18.84 0.47 -35.14
C HIS A 186 18.27 0.22 -36.54
N PHE A 187 17.64 1.23 -37.15
CA PHE A 187 16.94 1.12 -38.43
C PHE A 187 17.52 2.04 -39.50
N SER A 188 18.72 2.59 -39.29
CA SER A 188 19.35 3.59 -40.17
C SER A 188 19.49 3.13 -41.63
N ALA A 189 19.69 1.81 -41.86
CA ALA A 189 19.74 1.20 -43.19
C ALA A 189 18.47 1.41 -44.04
N TYR A 190 17.34 1.74 -43.39
CA TYR A 190 16.04 1.93 -44.02
C TYR A 190 15.62 3.40 -44.12
N HIS A 191 16.49 4.33 -43.70
CA HIS A 191 16.24 5.77 -43.68
C HIS A 191 14.86 6.15 -43.10
N PRO A 192 14.59 5.80 -41.81
CA PRO A 192 13.29 5.98 -41.20
C PRO A 192 12.90 7.46 -41.09
N VAL A 193 11.60 7.71 -41.24
CA VAL A 193 10.95 9.00 -40.91
C VAL A 193 10.05 8.84 -39.68
N THR A 194 9.81 9.93 -38.98
CA THR A 194 8.99 10.01 -37.77
C THR A 194 8.02 11.19 -37.83
N ALA A 195 7.16 11.34 -36.83
CA ALA A 195 6.29 12.51 -36.71
C ALA A 195 7.08 13.84 -36.69
N LYS A 196 8.33 13.85 -36.18
CA LYS A 196 9.15 15.07 -36.12
C LYS A 196 9.64 15.56 -37.49
N ASP A 197 9.69 14.66 -38.47
CA ASP A 197 10.08 14.98 -39.83
C ASP A 197 8.90 15.58 -40.63
N LEU A 198 7.72 15.67 -40.01
CA LEU A 198 6.50 16.19 -40.59
C LEU A 198 6.28 17.65 -40.17
N PRO A 199 6.02 18.57 -41.12
CA PRO A 199 5.58 19.93 -40.81
C PRO A 199 4.08 19.94 -40.46
N ILE A 200 3.69 19.19 -39.43
CA ILE A 200 2.31 19.14 -38.90
C ILE A 200 2.26 19.87 -37.58
N GLU A 201 1.53 20.98 -37.56
CA GLU A 201 1.04 21.60 -36.33
C GLU A 201 -0.46 21.34 -36.24
N LEU A 202 -0.84 20.42 -35.34
CA LEU A 202 -2.23 20.27 -34.96
C LEU A 202 -2.69 21.57 -34.27
N PRO A 203 -3.96 22.02 -34.45
CA PRO A 203 -4.48 23.19 -33.75
C PRO A 203 -4.18 23.18 -32.24
N GLU A 204 -3.93 24.36 -31.64
CA GLU A 204 -3.69 24.47 -30.20
C GLU A 204 -4.85 23.83 -29.41
N ALA A 205 -4.50 22.88 -28.55
CA ALA A 205 -5.39 22.27 -27.59
C ALA A 205 -4.79 22.43 -26.19
N ASP A 206 -5.62 22.46 -25.15
CA ASP A 206 -5.18 22.53 -23.74
C ASP A 206 -4.41 21.27 -23.26
N PHE A 207 -4.09 20.35 -24.17
CA PHE A 207 -3.42 19.08 -23.92
C PHE A 207 -2.51 18.69 -25.11
N ASN A 208 -1.43 17.94 -24.82
CA ASN A 208 -0.53 17.46 -25.88
C ASN A 208 -1.22 16.36 -26.72
N ALA A 209 -1.46 16.67 -28.00
CA ALA A 209 -2.07 15.77 -28.99
C ALA A 209 -1.05 15.23 -30.01
N ASP A 210 0.26 15.47 -29.82
CA ASP A 210 1.32 15.17 -30.80
C ASP A 210 1.38 13.67 -31.13
N PHE A 211 1.10 12.83 -30.13
CA PHE A 211 1.06 11.37 -30.29
C PHE A 211 0.00 10.91 -31.31
N TYR A 212 -1.02 11.73 -31.60
CA TYR A 212 -2.09 11.34 -32.50
C TYR A 212 -1.62 11.26 -33.95
N VAL A 213 -0.57 12.00 -34.32
CA VAL A 213 0.06 11.89 -35.65
C VAL A 213 0.58 10.48 -35.87
N ASP A 214 1.30 9.93 -34.89
CA ASP A 214 1.78 8.54 -34.91
C ASP A 214 0.60 7.55 -34.98
N PHE A 215 -0.44 7.76 -34.17
CA PHE A 215 -1.64 6.91 -34.16
C PHE A 215 -2.31 6.88 -35.54
N TYR A 216 -2.53 8.06 -36.14
CA TYR A 216 -3.19 8.19 -37.44
C TYR A 216 -2.34 7.54 -38.53
N ILE A 217 -1.03 7.76 -38.56
CA ILE A 217 -0.16 7.16 -39.58
C ILE A 217 -0.14 5.64 -39.46
N LEU A 218 -0.08 5.07 -38.25
CA LEU A 218 -0.23 3.64 -38.01
C LEU A 218 -1.57 3.11 -38.55
N SER A 219 -2.65 3.90 -38.45
CA SER A 219 -3.96 3.56 -38.99
C SER A 219 -4.07 3.64 -40.51
N GLN A 220 -3.06 4.19 -41.22
CA GLN A 220 -3.07 4.35 -42.67
C GLN A 220 -1.94 3.59 -43.38
N GLY A 221 -1.00 3.01 -42.64
CA GLY A 221 0.14 2.26 -43.19
C GLY A 221 -0.27 1.06 -44.04
N ASP A 222 0.53 0.72 -45.06
CA ASP A 222 0.31 -0.44 -45.93
C ASP A 222 0.74 -1.75 -45.27
N LEU A 223 1.78 -1.69 -44.43
CA LEU A 223 2.35 -2.82 -43.70
C LEU A 223 2.67 -2.31 -42.29
N VAL A 224 2.14 -2.94 -41.24
CA VAL A 224 2.25 -2.39 -39.87
C VAL A 224 2.77 -3.45 -38.90
N ALA A 225 3.92 -3.18 -38.30
CA ALA A 225 4.48 -3.96 -37.21
C ALA A 225 4.32 -3.21 -35.88
N ILE A 226 3.67 -3.84 -34.91
CA ILE A 226 3.32 -3.18 -33.66
C ILE A 226 4.14 -3.67 -32.46
N SER A 227 4.11 -2.93 -31.36
CA SER A 227 4.48 -3.45 -30.02
C SER A 227 3.29 -4.20 -29.40
N ASN A 228 3.47 -4.92 -28.28
CA ASN A 228 2.35 -5.49 -27.51
C ASN A 228 1.58 -4.36 -26.78
N SER A 229 0.87 -3.53 -27.55
CA SER A 229 0.29 -2.26 -27.09
C SER A 229 -1.09 -2.00 -27.65
N THR A 230 -2.02 -1.63 -26.77
CA THR A 230 -3.39 -1.26 -27.14
C THR A 230 -3.44 -0.03 -28.03
N PHE A 231 -2.46 0.87 -27.93
CA PHE A 231 -2.34 2.05 -28.79
C PHE A 231 -2.20 1.66 -30.27
N SER A 232 -1.16 0.91 -30.61
CA SER A 232 -0.93 0.48 -31.99
C SER A 232 -1.90 -0.61 -32.43
N PHE A 233 -2.39 -1.44 -31.51
CA PHE A 233 -3.40 -2.44 -31.83
C PHE A 233 -4.72 -1.78 -32.26
N ALA A 234 -5.19 -0.77 -31.51
CA ALA A 234 -6.38 0.00 -31.87
C ALA A 234 -6.20 0.73 -33.22
N ALA A 235 -5.00 1.28 -33.49
CA ALA A 235 -4.69 1.86 -34.80
C ALA A 235 -4.82 0.82 -35.93
N CYS A 236 -4.38 -0.43 -35.72
CA CYS A 236 -4.57 -1.51 -36.70
C CYS A 236 -6.05 -1.87 -36.91
N MET A 237 -6.89 -1.82 -35.86
CA MET A 237 -8.33 -2.05 -36.02
C MET A 237 -8.99 -1.00 -36.92
N LEU A 238 -8.56 0.26 -36.79
CA LEU A 238 -9.04 1.39 -37.60
C LEU A 238 -8.43 1.45 -39.00
N ASN A 239 -7.44 0.61 -39.29
CA ASN A 239 -6.74 0.62 -40.56
C ASN A 239 -7.53 -0.16 -41.62
N GLN A 240 -7.96 0.56 -42.66
CA GLN A 240 -8.73 0.01 -43.79
C GLN A 240 -7.87 -0.29 -45.03
N ARG A 241 -6.58 0.06 -45.01
CA ARG A 241 -5.68 0.01 -46.17
C ARG A 241 -4.64 -1.10 -46.08
N SER A 242 -4.18 -1.42 -44.88
CA SER A 242 -3.06 -2.33 -44.64
C SER A 242 -3.29 -3.70 -45.24
N LYS A 243 -2.23 -4.23 -45.84
CA LYS A 243 -2.18 -5.57 -46.43
C LYS A 243 -1.64 -6.61 -45.44
N LEU A 244 -0.95 -6.17 -44.38
CA LEU A 244 -0.31 -7.05 -43.41
C LEU A 244 -0.14 -6.36 -42.05
N PHE A 245 -0.57 -7.06 -41.00
CA PHE A 245 -0.27 -6.69 -39.63
C PHE A 245 0.59 -7.75 -38.98
N VAL A 246 1.69 -7.33 -38.35
CA VAL A 246 2.54 -8.20 -37.56
C VAL A 246 2.72 -7.68 -36.14
N ARG A 247 2.86 -8.59 -35.18
CA ARG A 247 3.07 -8.27 -33.77
C ARG A 247 4.11 -9.20 -33.17
N PRO A 248 4.81 -8.77 -32.11
CA PRO A 248 5.75 -9.63 -31.42
C PRO A 248 5.02 -10.79 -30.76
N HIS A 249 5.57 -11.99 -30.93
CA HIS A 249 5.10 -13.19 -30.28
C HIS A 249 6.27 -13.89 -29.62
N LEU A 250 6.30 -13.73 -28.30
CA LEU A 250 7.39 -14.18 -27.45
C LEU A 250 7.65 -15.70 -27.53
N PRO A 251 6.64 -16.59 -27.56
CA PRO A 251 6.88 -18.03 -27.71
C PRO A 251 7.64 -18.40 -28.99
N SER A 252 7.40 -17.69 -30.09
CA SER A 252 8.13 -17.92 -31.35
C SER A 252 9.36 -17.03 -31.52
N GLN A 253 9.62 -16.13 -30.57
CA GLN A 253 10.72 -15.16 -30.58
C GLN A 253 10.88 -14.39 -31.91
N LYS A 254 9.76 -13.97 -32.50
CA LYS A 254 9.72 -13.23 -33.76
C LYS A 254 8.42 -12.44 -33.89
N LEU A 255 8.32 -11.63 -34.93
CA LEU A 255 7.04 -11.06 -35.34
C LEU A 255 6.18 -12.13 -36.04
N ILE A 256 4.90 -12.19 -35.70
CA ILE A 256 3.91 -13.05 -36.35
C ILE A 256 2.78 -12.21 -36.91
N THR A 257 2.13 -12.72 -37.95
CA THR A 257 0.92 -12.14 -38.52
C THR A 257 -0.26 -12.25 -37.56
N PHE A 258 -1.12 -11.24 -37.51
CA PHE A 258 -2.38 -11.32 -36.76
C PHE A 258 -3.52 -10.57 -37.48
N ASP A 259 -4.76 -10.91 -37.17
CA ASP A 259 -5.95 -10.17 -37.60
C ASP A 259 -6.40 -9.23 -36.45
N PRO A 260 -6.44 -7.90 -36.65
CA PRO A 260 -6.89 -6.95 -35.63
C PRO A 260 -8.33 -7.20 -35.15
N TRP A 261 -9.19 -7.83 -35.96
CA TRP A 261 -10.58 -8.14 -35.64
C TRP A 261 -10.79 -9.58 -35.14
N HIS A 262 -9.71 -10.36 -35.05
CA HIS A 262 -9.72 -11.72 -34.52
C HIS A 262 -8.43 -12.02 -33.73
N SER A 263 -8.13 -11.17 -32.75
CA SER A 263 -6.96 -11.35 -31.87
C SER A 263 -7.15 -10.66 -30.53
N GLU A 264 -6.35 -11.03 -29.52
CA GLU A 264 -6.31 -10.30 -28.26
C GLU A 264 -5.60 -8.94 -28.43
N PRO A 265 -6.17 -7.82 -27.96
CA PRO A 265 -5.51 -6.51 -28.03
C PRO A 265 -4.12 -6.46 -27.39
N ILE A 266 -3.93 -7.28 -26.34
CA ILE A 266 -2.67 -7.48 -25.62
C ILE A 266 -2.55 -8.96 -25.36
N PHE A 267 -1.44 -9.58 -25.76
CA PHE A 267 -1.14 -10.92 -25.31
C PHE A 267 -0.78 -10.85 -23.83
N ARG A 268 -1.68 -11.33 -22.98
CA ARG A 268 -1.44 -11.49 -21.54
C ARG A 268 -0.88 -12.87 -21.23
N ASP A 269 -1.22 -13.84 -22.10
CA ASP A 269 -0.83 -15.25 -22.06
C ASP A 269 0.57 -15.56 -22.60
N VAL A 270 1.46 -14.57 -22.57
CA VAL A 270 2.84 -14.71 -23.00
C VAL A 270 3.64 -15.54 -22.00
N LYS A 271 3.34 -16.83 -21.86
CA LYS A 271 3.86 -17.74 -20.82
C LYS A 271 4.24 -17.00 -19.53
N VAL A 272 3.27 -16.20 -19.08
CA VAL A 272 3.00 -15.88 -17.69
C VAL A 272 2.37 -17.12 -17.01
N ALA A 273 2.38 -18.28 -17.68
CA ALA A 273 2.37 -19.60 -17.06
C ALA A 273 3.53 -19.80 -16.05
N ALA A 274 4.52 -18.89 -16.00
CA ALA A 274 5.48 -18.79 -14.92
C ALA A 274 4.96 -18.03 -13.67
N PHE A 275 3.86 -17.30 -13.74
CA PHE A 275 3.39 -16.42 -12.66
C PHE A 275 2.05 -16.85 -12.04
N GLU A 276 1.19 -17.60 -12.74
CA GLU A 276 -0.04 -18.13 -12.14
C GLU A 276 0.00 -19.65 -11.88
N SER A 277 0.94 -20.35 -12.53
CA SER A 277 1.28 -21.76 -12.22
C SER A 277 2.79 -22.03 -12.10
N GLY A 278 3.64 -21.02 -12.30
CA GLY A 278 5.07 -21.19 -12.21
C GLY A 278 5.58 -20.85 -10.82
N ASP A 279 6.48 -21.68 -10.36
CA ASP A 279 7.13 -21.55 -9.10
C ASP A 279 7.83 -20.18 -9.01
N LEU A 280 7.41 -19.30 -8.08
CA LEU A 280 8.11 -18.06 -7.74
C LEU A 280 9.62 -18.30 -7.56
N HIS A 281 10.01 -19.49 -7.08
CA HIS A 281 11.41 -19.89 -6.99
C HIS A 281 12.11 -19.89 -8.35
N THR A 282 11.43 -20.34 -9.42
CA THR A 282 11.95 -20.33 -10.80
C THR A 282 12.18 -18.91 -11.31
N ILE A 283 11.24 -17.97 -11.09
CA ILE A 283 11.41 -16.58 -11.54
C ILE A 283 12.57 -15.92 -10.81
N ARG A 284 12.64 -16.07 -9.48
CA ARG A 284 13.76 -15.54 -8.70
C ARG A 284 15.08 -16.14 -9.18
N GLN A 285 15.11 -17.45 -9.43
CA GLN A 285 16.29 -18.14 -9.93
C GLN A 285 16.73 -17.66 -11.32
N GLN A 286 15.83 -17.47 -12.28
CA GLN A 286 16.20 -16.96 -13.61
C GLN A 286 16.82 -15.57 -13.56
N ILE A 287 16.25 -14.65 -12.76
CA ILE A 287 16.80 -13.31 -12.59
C ILE A 287 18.14 -13.38 -11.84
N CYS A 288 18.24 -14.23 -10.81
CA CYS A 288 19.47 -14.47 -10.06
C CYS A 288 20.59 -14.98 -10.97
N ASP A 289 20.35 -16.05 -11.73
CA ASP A 289 21.31 -16.64 -12.66
C ASP A 289 21.77 -15.61 -13.70
N ARG A 290 20.85 -14.75 -14.16
CA ARG A 290 21.20 -13.65 -15.06
C ARG A 290 22.16 -12.67 -14.40
N TRP A 291 21.91 -12.22 -13.16
CA TRP A 291 22.85 -11.37 -12.43
C TRP A 291 24.21 -12.04 -12.26
N LEU A 292 24.22 -13.30 -11.83
CA LEU A 292 25.45 -14.06 -11.56
C LEU A 292 26.27 -14.35 -12.85
N SER A 293 25.66 -14.27 -14.02
CA SER A 293 26.35 -14.41 -15.31
C SER A 293 27.16 -13.19 -15.75
N LEU A 294 26.95 -12.02 -15.13
CA LEU A 294 27.59 -10.76 -15.53
C LEU A 294 28.93 -10.58 -14.81
N THR A 295 29.95 -10.09 -15.54
CA THR A 295 31.33 -9.98 -15.02
C THR A 295 31.87 -8.56 -15.00
N THR A 296 31.21 -7.60 -15.67
CA THR A 296 31.64 -6.19 -15.70
C THR A 296 30.53 -5.23 -15.25
N ILE A 297 30.92 -4.08 -14.71
CA ILE A 297 29.97 -3.06 -14.23
C ILE A 297 29.08 -2.49 -15.35
N ASP A 298 29.61 -2.37 -16.57
CA ASP A 298 28.83 -1.89 -17.73
C ASP A 298 27.76 -2.90 -18.14
N GLN A 299 28.07 -4.20 -18.10
CA GLN A 299 27.08 -5.26 -18.34
C GLN A 299 25.98 -5.24 -17.27
N ILE A 300 26.37 -5.06 -16.00
CA ILE A 300 25.43 -4.94 -14.87
C ILE A 300 24.52 -3.72 -15.07
N LYS A 301 25.10 -2.54 -15.37
CA LYS A 301 24.37 -1.30 -15.62
C LYS A 301 23.37 -1.47 -16.78
N MET A 302 23.82 -1.95 -17.93
CA MET A 302 22.94 -2.14 -19.10
C MET A 302 21.83 -3.15 -18.81
N THR A 303 22.11 -4.22 -18.05
CA THR A 303 21.11 -5.21 -17.65
C THR A 303 20.10 -4.63 -16.64
N TYR A 304 20.56 -3.78 -15.72
CA TYR A 304 19.74 -3.11 -14.71
C TYR A 304 18.85 -2.00 -15.29
N LEU A 305 19.33 -1.28 -16.30
CA LEU A 305 18.53 -0.29 -17.01
C LEU A 305 17.59 -0.93 -18.05
N GLY A 306 17.81 -2.21 -18.40
CA GLY A 306 16.98 -2.98 -19.33
C GLY A 306 15.86 -3.78 -18.65
N GLY A 307 15.31 -4.76 -19.39
CA GLY A 307 14.16 -5.57 -18.96
C GLY A 307 14.40 -6.37 -17.67
N VAL A 308 15.57 -6.98 -17.52
CA VAL A 308 15.91 -7.78 -16.32
C VAL A 308 15.91 -6.93 -15.05
N GLY A 309 16.44 -5.70 -15.11
CA GLY A 309 16.36 -4.78 -13.99
C GLY A 309 14.94 -4.33 -13.67
N THR A 310 14.09 -4.18 -14.67
CA THR A 310 12.66 -3.91 -14.48
C THR A 310 11.96 -5.09 -13.81
N ASP A 311 12.20 -6.32 -14.27
CA ASP A 311 11.68 -7.54 -13.67
C ASP A 311 12.15 -7.71 -12.23
N HIS A 312 13.44 -7.49 -11.97
CA HIS A 312 14.00 -7.46 -10.62
C HIS A 312 13.23 -6.49 -9.70
N LYS A 313 13.01 -5.25 -10.15
CA LYS A 313 12.24 -4.24 -9.38
C LYS A 313 10.80 -4.68 -9.12
N ASN A 314 10.15 -5.30 -10.12
CA ASN A 314 8.78 -5.78 -9.98
C ASN A 314 8.69 -6.95 -8.99
N VAL A 315 9.63 -7.89 -9.04
CA VAL A 315 9.73 -8.99 -8.06
C VAL A 315 9.88 -8.44 -6.64
N LEU A 316 10.72 -7.43 -6.42
CA LEU A 316 10.85 -6.83 -5.09
C LEU A 316 9.58 -6.08 -4.65
N LYS A 317 8.86 -5.42 -5.55
CA LYS A 317 7.57 -4.75 -5.25
C LYS A 317 6.48 -5.73 -4.80
N LEU A 318 6.51 -6.98 -5.29
CA LEU A 318 5.65 -8.06 -4.82
C LEU A 318 6.08 -8.59 -3.43
N ALA A 319 7.26 -8.16 -2.96
CA ALA A 319 7.89 -8.52 -1.69
C ALA A 319 7.98 -10.05 -1.51
N THR A 320 8.49 -10.68 -2.56
CA THR A 320 8.84 -12.11 -2.66
C THR A 320 9.88 -12.54 -1.64
N GLN A 321 10.59 -11.60 -1.02
CA GLN A 321 11.51 -11.82 0.10
C GLN A 321 10.81 -12.38 1.34
N ASP A 322 9.50 -12.21 1.45
CA ASP A 322 8.70 -12.73 2.57
C ASP A 322 8.22 -14.18 2.32
N GLU A 323 8.46 -14.73 1.12
CA GLU A 323 8.13 -16.12 0.80
C GLU A 323 9.24 -17.07 1.31
N PRO A 324 8.88 -18.27 1.81
CA PRO A 324 9.87 -19.28 2.17
C PRO A 324 10.85 -19.53 1.01
N LEU A 325 12.08 -19.91 1.35
CA LEU A 325 13.09 -20.28 0.37
C LEU A 325 13.08 -21.78 0.11
N SER A 326 13.36 -22.17 -1.14
CA SER A 326 13.67 -23.56 -1.45
C SER A 326 15.08 -23.92 -0.96
N PRO A 327 15.38 -25.22 -0.75
CA PRO A 327 16.74 -25.65 -0.40
C PRO A 327 17.80 -25.20 -1.41
N THR A 328 17.44 -25.06 -2.69
CA THR A 328 18.34 -24.58 -3.75
C THR A 328 18.63 -23.09 -3.61
N GLU A 329 17.60 -22.28 -3.36
CA GLU A 329 17.77 -20.83 -3.15
C GLU A 329 18.59 -20.54 -1.89
N GLN A 330 18.38 -21.31 -0.82
CA GLN A 330 19.17 -21.16 0.40
C GLN A 330 20.66 -21.45 0.11
N LYS A 331 20.98 -22.51 -0.64
CA LYS A 331 22.35 -22.81 -1.06
C LYS A 331 22.98 -21.70 -1.92
N ILE A 332 22.21 -21.11 -2.85
CA ILE A 332 22.68 -19.98 -3.67
C ILE A 332 23.02 -18.80 -2.76
N LEU A 333 22.15 -18.44 -1.83
CA LEU A 333 22.38 -17.35 -0.89
C LEU A 333 23.61 -17.57 -0.01
N ASP A 334 23.80 -18.79 0.49
CA ASP A 334 24.97 -19.15 1.31
C ASP A 334 26.29 -18.97 0.53
N GLN A 335 26.26 -19.14 -0.80
CA GLN A 335 27.43 -18.96 -1.67
C GLN A 335 27.71 -17.49 -2.01
N ILE A 336 26.67 -16.69 -2.24
CA ILE A 336 26.82 -15.31 -2.75
C ILE A 336 26.91 -14.26 -1.64
N THR A 337 26.27 -14.48 -0.48
CA THR A 337 26.28 -13.52 0.64
C THR A 337 27.69 -13.17 1.14
N PRO A 338 28.63 -14.13 1.29
CA PRO A 338 30.00 -13.83 1.68
C PRO A 338 30.75 -12.91 0.72
N LYS A 339 30.33 -12.80 -0.57
CA LYS A 339 31.00 -11.98 -1.59
C LYS A 339 30.83 -10.48 -1.38
N PHE A 340 29.82 -10.07 -0.61
CA PHE A 340 29.54 -8.66 -0.27
C PHE A 340 29.43 -8.41 1.24
N ALA A 341 29.84 -9.39 2.07
CA ALA A 341 29.70 -9.31 3.53
C ALA A 341 30.49 -8.15 4.17
N THR A 342 31.58 -7.71 3.52
CA THR A 342 32.42 -6.59 3.96
C THR A 342 32.04 -5.25 3.34
N GLY A 343 30.93 -5.20 2.57
CA GLY A 343 30.44 -4.00 1.91
C GLY A 343 30.19 -4.20 0.40
N ILE A 344 29.57 -3.21 -0.22
CA ILE A 344 29.09 -3.25 -1.61
C ILE A 344 29.91 -2.26 -2.43
N ASN A 345 30.43 -2.74 -3.56
CA ASN A 345 31.19 -1.96 -4.52
C ASN A 345 30.95 -2.49 -5.96
N PRO A 346 31.45 -1.82 -7.00
CA PRO A 346 31.20 -2.21 -8.38
C PRO A 346 31.64 -3.65 -8.75
N SER A 347 32.60 -4.24 -8.03
CA SER A 347 33.13 -5.58 -8.33
C SER A 347 32.25 -6.73 -7.80
N ASN A 348 31.37 -6.45 -6.84
CA ASN A 348 30.50 -7.45 -6.20
C ASN A 348 28.99 -7.15 -6.31
N LEU A 349 28.61 -6.07 -7.00
CA LEU A 349 27.24 -5.59 -7.12
C LEU A 349 26.25 -6.64 -7.67
N GLN A 350 26.70 -7.51 -8.58
CA GLN A 350 25.91 -8.60 -9.14
C GLN A 350 25.47 -9.63 -8.08
N TYR A 351 26.32 -9.92 -7.10
CA TYR A 351 25.97 -10.82 -5.99
C TYR A 351 24.95 -10.18 -5.06
N PHE A 352 25.07 -8.86 -4.83
CA PHE A 352 24.11 -8.12 -4.04
C PHE A 352 22.73 -8.05 -4.73
N LEU A 353 22.69 -7.70 -6.03
CA LEU A 353 21.47 -7.71 -6.84
C LEU A 353 20.80 -9.09 -6.88
N ALA A 354 21.57 -10.16 -6.98
CA ALA A 354 21.05 -11.53 -6.87
C ALA A 354 20.45 -11.81 -5.48
N ALA A 355 21.16 -11.45 -4.41
CA ALA A 355 20.71 -11.70 -3.04
C ALA A 355 19.43 -10.93 -2.66
N MET A 356 19.27 -9.71 -3.17
CA MET A 356 18.08 -8.87 -2.95
C MET A 356 16.77 -9.57 -3.34
N LEU A 357 16.77 -10.53 -4.26
CA LEU A 357 15.55 -11.26 -4.69
C LEU A 357 14.97 -12.16 -3.60
N TYR A 358 15.78 -12.54 -2.61
CA TYR A 358 15.47 -13.61 -1.68
C TYR A 358 15.32 -13.15 -0.23
N ARG A 359 16.02 -12.08 0.16
CA ARG A 359 16.07 -11.61 1.55
C ARG A 359 16.03 -10.08 1.62
N ARG A 360 15.56 -9.58 2.76
CA ARG A 360 15.64 -8.17 3.13
C ARG A 360 17.01 -7.83 3.68
N SER A 361 17.38 -6.56 3.63
CA SER A 361 18.72 -6.12 4.01
C SER A 361 19.15 -6.53 5.43
N TYR A 362 18.24 -6.57 6.40
CA TYR A 362 18.55 -6.94 7.79
C TYR A 362 18.81 -8.45 7.98
N GLN A 363 18.47 -9.28 6.99
CA GLN A 363 18.60 -10.73 7.06
C GLN A 363 19.95 -11.24 6.52
N PHE A 364 20.75 -10.35 5.92
CA PHE A 364 22.10 -10.70 5.49
C PHE A 364 23.08 -10.60 6.65
N SER A 365 24.05 -11.52 6.69
CA SER A 365 25.19 -11.46 7.61
C SER A 365 26.30 -10.60 7.03
N TRP A 366 26.07 -9.29 6.96
CA TRP A 366 26.98 -8.29 6.38
C TRP A 366 27.14 -7.08 7.30
N VAL A 367 28.25 -6.35 7.13
CA VAL A 367 28.52 -5.11 7.86
C VAL A 367 28.17 -3.93 6.96
N ILE A 368 27.22 -3.10 7.40
CA ILE A 368 26.94 -1.83 6.72
C ILE A 368 28.14 -0.91 6.94
N GLN A 369 28.88 -0.62 5.87
CA GLN A 369 29.97 0.35 5.84
C GLN A 369 29.50 1.56 5.04
N ILE A 370 28.90 2.54 5.72
CA ILE A 370 28.32 3.70 5.04
C ILE A 370 29.36 4.58 4.34
N GLU A 371 30.64 4.45 4.69
CA GLU A 371 31.76 5.10 4.00
C GLU A 371 31.92 4.61 2.55
N GLN A 372 31.60 3.35 2.28
CA GLN A 372 31.69 2.77 0.93
C GLN A 372 30.49 3.14 0.04
N TRP A 373 29.48 3.83 0.57
CA TRP A 373 28.31 4.23 -0.22
C TRP A 373 28.68 5.17 -1.38
N ALA A 374 29.83 5.84 -1.31
CA ALA A 374 30.38 6.64 -2.41
C ALA A 374 30.80 5.79 -3.62
N GLU A 375 31.06 4.49 -3.42
CA GLU A 375 31.40 3.56 -4.50
C GLU A 375 30.17 2.96 -5.18
N ILE A 376 28.97 3.21 -4.64
CA ILE A 376 27.73 2.68 -5.19
C ILE A 376 27.36 3.52 -6.43
N PRO A 377 27.12 2.89 -7.59
CA PRO A 377 26.84 3.65 -8.80
C PRO A 377 25.56 4.51 -8.71
N ASP A 378 25.61 5.75 -9.19
CA ASP A 378 24.49 6.71 -9.15
C ASP A 378 23.18 6.15 -9.73
N TRP A 379 23.27 5.37 -10.82
CA TRP A 379 22.11 4.75 -11.47
C TRP A 379 21.39 3.69 -10.61
N PHE A 380 22.04 3.22 -9.55
CA PHE A 380 21.50 2.25 -8.59
C PHE A 380 21.22 2.86 -7.22
N PHE A 381 21.91 3.94 -6.86
CA PHE A 381 22.00 4.44 -5.49
C PHE A 381 20.65 4.71 -4.84
N GLU A 382 19.70 5.28 -5.58
CA GLU A 382 18.35 5.51 -5.05
C GLU A 382 17.67 4.20 -4.63
N TYR A 383 17.69 3.20 -5.49
CA TYR A 383 17.07 1.90 -5.24
C TYR A 383 17.81 1.11 -4.16
N PHE A 384 19.13 1.27 -4.08
CA PHE A 384 19.92 0.80 -2.97
C PHE A 384 19.40 1.35 -1.64
N LEU A 385 19.24 2.68 -1.52
CA LEU A 385 18.69 3.29 -0.30
C LEU A 385 17.28 2.81 0.03
N GLU A 386 16.43 2.62 -0.99
CA GLU A 386 15.08 2.04 -0.79
C GLU A 386 15.15 0.65 -0.16
N PHE A 387 16.05 -0.20 -0.63
CA PHE A 387 16.23 -1.54 -0.12
C PHE A 387 16.84 -1.57 1.30
N ILE A 388 17.81 -0.69 1.56
CA ILE A 388 18.46 -0.56 2.89
C ILE A 388 17.49 -0.04 3.94
N PHE A 389 16.68 0.96 3.62
CA PHE A 389 15.71 1.55 4.56
C PHE A 389 14.38 0.79 4.64
N ALA A 390 14.16 -0.21 3.77
CA ALA A 390 12.92 -0.96 3.74
C ALA A 390 12.63 -1.66 5.08
N ALA A 391 11.53 -1.25 5.71
CA ALA A 391 10.96 -1.98 6.84
C ALA A 391 10.36 -3.33 6.36
N PRO A 392 10.54 -4.43 7.12
CA PRO A 392 9.83 -5.67 6.84
C PRO A 392 8.32 -5.45 6.90
N ARG A 393 7.58 -6.11 6.01
CA ARG A 393 6.12 -6.17 6.14
C ARG A 393 5.77 -6.88 7.43
N TYR A 394 6.32 -8.07 7.65
CA TYR A 394 6.17 -8.83 8.89
C TYR A 394 7.40 -9.74 9.04
N PHE A 395 7.62 -10.25 10.24
CA PHE A 395 8.76 -11.13 10.53
C PHE A 395 8.45 -12.58 10.18
N THR A 396 9.47 -13.29 9.68
CA THR A 396 9.31 -14.60 9.05
C THR A 396 10.02 -15.72 9.81
N GLN A 397 11.07 -15.40 10.56
CA GLN A 397 11.88 -16.35 11.32
C GLN A 397 12.05 -15.90 12.77
N ILE A 398 12.21 -16.87 13.67
CA ILE A 398 12.57 -16.60 15.07
C ILE A 398 13.87 -15.79 15.11
N GLY A 399 13.90 -14.74 15.94
CA GLY A 399 15.03 -13.82 16.08
C GLY A 399 15.10 -12.71 15.01
N ASP A 400 14.18 -12.67 14.04
CA ASP A 400 14.16 -11.60 13.03
C ASP A 400 13.96 -10.21 13.66
N ILE A 401 13.20 -10.12 14.75
CA ILE A 401 12.92 -8.86 15.45
C ILE A 401 14.21 -8.28 16.03
N GLU A 402 14.99 -9.11 16.72
CA GLU A 402 16.27 -8.72 17.32
C GLU A 402 17.27 -8.34 16.25
N LYS A 403 17.37 -9.12 15.16
CA LYS A 403 18.23 -8.82 14.01
C LYS A 403 17.87 -7.49 13.38
N TYR A 404 16.59 -7.25 13.08
CA TYR A 404 16.11 -5.99 12.50
C TYR A 404 16.36 -4.81 13.45
N SER A 405 16.08 -5.00 14.74
CA SER A 405 16.29 -3.98 15.76
C SER A 405 17.75 -3.57 15.87
N GLN A 406 18.68 -4.53 15.83
CA GLN A 406 20.11 -4.27 15.84
C GLN A 406 20.57 -3.61 14.53
N TYR A 407 20.12 -4.14 13.39
CA TYR A 407 20.43 -3.60 12.06
C TYR A 407 20.05 -2.12 11.92
N ILE A 408 18.80 -1.75 12.28
CA ILE A 408 18.35 -0.36 12.22
C ILE A 408 19.07 0.50 13.25
N GLN A 409 19.34 -0.02 14.45
CA GLN A 409 20.10 0.71 15.46
C GLN A 409 21.49 1.10 14.93
N ASP A 410 22.21 0.16 14.34
CA ASP A 410 23.55 0.38 13.81
C ASP A 410 23.51 1.34 12.62
N LEU A 411 22.58 1.13 11.70
CA LEU A 411 22.39 2.00 10.53
C LEU A 411 22.11 3.45 10.93
N ILE A 412 21.15 3.67 11.84
CA ILE A 412 20.80 5.02 12.31
C ILE A 412 21.95 5.64 13.09
N ASN A 413 22.67 4.88 13.93
CA ASN A 413 23.83 5.40 14.66
C ASN A 413 24.92 5.91 13.70
N GLN A 414 25.24 5.15 12.66
CA GLN A 414 26.26 5.55 11.70
C GLN A 414 25.82 6.78 10.89
N ILE A 415 24.58 6.81 10.37
CA ILE A 415 24.05 7.96 9.61
C ILE A 415 24.00 9.22 10.50
N HIS A 416 23.50 9.09 11.73
CA HIS A 416 23.45 10.17 12.70
C HIS A 416 24.85 10.73 12.97
N TYR A 417 25.84 9.87 13.22
CA TYR A 417 27.24 10.27 13.42
C TYR A 417 27.80 11.04 12.22
N LYS A 418 27.49 10.63 10.99
CA LYS A 418 27.94 11.35 9.78
C LYS A 418 27.28 12.71 9.62
N ILE A 419 26.00 12.83 9.94
CA ILE A 419 25.27 14.10 9.83
C ILE A 419 25.72 15.10 10.90
N PHE A 420 25.86 14.67 12.16
CA PHE A 420 26.02 15.58 13.30
C PHE A 420 27.44 15.69 13.88
N THR A 421 28.32 14.73 13.63
CA THR A 421 29.66 14.69 14.26
C THR A 421 30.79 14.77 13.24
N ALA A 422 30.70 14.02 12.13
CA ALA A 422 31.74 14.00 11.10
C ALA A 422 31.44 15.04 10.00
N PHE A 423 31.53 16.34 10.32
CA PHE A 423 31.54 17.41 9.32
C PHE A 423 32.75 17.22 8.40
N SER A 424 32.57 16.55 7.27
CA SER A 424 33.54 16.55 6.19
C SER A 424 32.97 17.31 5.00
N VAL A 425 33.77 18.27 4.54
CA VAL A 425 33.55 19.18 3.41
C VAL A 425 33.59 18.42 2.06
N ASN A 426 33.44 17.09 2.06
CA ASN A 426 33.51 16.28 0.85
C ASN A 426 32.16 16.23 0.14
N ARG A 427 32.14 16.86 -1.04
CA ARG A 427 30.98 17.05 -1.93
C ARG A 427 30.43 15.79 -2.60
N GLU A 428 30.92 14.59 -2.28
CA GLU A 428 30.56 13.37 -3.03
C GLU A 428 29.23 12.74 -2.60
N ILE A 429 28.85 12.79 -1.31
CA ILE A 429 27.53 12.32 -0.84
C ILE A 429 26.78 13.48 -0.17
N GLN A 430 25.61 13.82 -0.71
CA GLN A 430 24.71 14.78 -0.08
C GLN A 430 23.95 14.08 1.05
N TRP A 431 24.51 14.06 2.28
CA TRP A 431 23.86 13.47 3.47
C TRP A 431 22.44 13.99 3.74
N LYS A 432 22.12 15.21 3.28
CA LYS A 432 20.75 15.74 3.26
C LYS A 432 19.79 14.86 2.43
N ASP A 433 20.22 14.32 1.29
CA ASP A 433 19.37 13.52 0.40
C ASP A 433 19.13 12.14 1.02
N ILE A 434 20.15 11.58 1.69
CA ILE A 434 19.99 10.37 2.52
C ILE A 434 19.02 10.62 3.67
N ALA A 435 19.14 11.74 4.38
CA ALA A 435 18.23 12.11 5.47
C ALA A 435 16.78 12.28 4.95
N ILE A 436 16.60 12.93 3.81
CA ILE A 436 15.30 13.07 3.13
C ILE A 436 14.74 11.69 2.75
N LYS A 437 15.52 10.83 2.10
CA LYS A 437 15.09 9.48 1.69
C LYS A 437 14.74 8.63 2.90
N LEU A 438 15.57 8.66 3.96
CA LEU A 438 15.30 7.97 5.22
C LEU A 438 14.00 8.46 5.83
N SER A 439 13.77 9.77 5.87
CA SER A 439 12.54 10.34 6.39
C SER A 439 11.31 9.83 5.65
N ASN A 440 11.40 9.55 4.34
CA ASN A 440 10.27 9.11 3.53
C ASN A 440 10.00 7.60 3.59
N ILE A 441 10.98 6.77 3.98
CA ILE A 441 10.93 5.31 3.79
C ILE A 441 11.08 4.53 5.09
N ALA A 442 11.82 5.05 6.07
CA ALA A 442 12.13 4.31 7.29
C ALA A 442 10.97 4.39 8.30
N TYR A 443 10.14 3.35 8.35
CA TYR A 443 9.04 3.24 9.31
C TYR A 443 9.49 2.58 10.62
N ARG A 444 9.02 3.11 11.77
CA ARG A 444 9.33 2.57 13.10
C ARG A 444 8.41 1.45 13.57
N ILE A 445 7.36 1.14 12.80
CA ILE A 445 6.35 0.14 13.19
C ILE A 445 6.96 -1.21 13.61
N PRO A 446 7.92 -1.80 12.86
CA PRO A 446 8.44 -3.12 13.24
C PRO A 446 9.15 -3.13 14.62
N LEU A 447 9.73 -2.00 15.03
CA LEU A 447 10.35 -1.85 16.36
C LEU A 447 9.32 -1.95 17.51
N SER A 448 8.04 -1.68 17.22
CA SER A 448 6.96 -1.84 18.19
C SER A 448 6.74 -3.31 18.58
N PHE A 449 7.30 -4.28 17.85
CA PHE A 449 7.16 -5.71 18.17
C PHE A 449 8.35 -6.28 18.95
N ALA A 450 9.39 -5.50 19.25
CA ALA A 450 10.43 -5.93 20.18
C ALA A 450 10.06 -5.55 21.63
N GLU A 451 10.69 -6.17 22.63
CA GLU A 451 10.56 -5.79 24.05
C GLU A 451 11.65 -4.78 24.50
N LYS A 452 12.55 -4.38 23.60
CA LYS A 452 13.68 -3.49 23.89
C LYS A 452 13.26 -2.02 24.07
N ASN A 453 14.07 -1.29 24.85
CA ASN A 453 14.03 0.18 24.91
C ASN A 453 14.70 0.79 23.66
N PHE A 454 13.91 1.47 22.83
CA PHE A 454 14.40 2.15 21.62
C PHE A 454 14.51 3.67 21.77
N ARG A 455 14.46 4.21 22.99
CA ARG A 455 14.45 5.66 23.22
C ARG A 455 15.60 6.38 22.50
N ASP A 456 16.83 5.90 22.64
CA ASP A 456 18.01 6.49 21.99
C ASP A 456 17.94 6.42 20.45
N LEU A 457 17.53 5.27 19.91
CA LEU A 457 17.32 5.09 18.47
C LEU A 457 16.31 6.08 17.91
N VAL A 458 15.17 6.24 18.59
CA VAL A 458 14.08 7.10 18.14
C VAL A 458 14.47 8.58 18.22
N ILE A 459 15.25 8.99 19.22
CA ILE A 459 15.85 10.34 19.28
C ILE A 459 16.67 10.59 18.01
N LYS A 460 17.67 9.76 17.75
CA LYS A 460 18.59 9.94 16.61
C LYS A 460 17.86 9.96 15.28
N GLN A 461 16.90 9.04 15.10
CA GLN A 461 16.09 9.02 13.88
C GLN A 461 15.27 10.30 13.72
N THR A 462 14.71 10.83 14.81
CA THR A 462 13.93 12.07 14.78
C THR A 462 14.81 13.29 14.49
N GLU A 463 16.01 13.36 15.07
CA GLU A 463 16.99 14.40 14.76
C GLU A 463 17.39 14.39 13.27
N ILE A 464 17.56 13.21 12.66
CA ILE A 464 17.80 13.08 11.20
C ILE A 464 16.62 13.64 10.39
N ILE A 465 15.37 13.34 10.79
CA ILE A 465 14.18 13.85 10.10
C ILE A 465 14.07 15.38 10.27
N GLU A 466 14.34 15.89 11.46
CA GLU A 466 14.37 17.33 11.73
C GLU A 466 15.45 18.03 10.88
N PHE A 467 16.63 17.43 10.76
CA PHE A 467 17.69 17.91 9.86
C PHE A 467 17.21 17.96 8.40
N ALA A 468 16.52 16.93 7.91
CA ALA A 468 15.93 16.93 6.57
C ALA A 468 14.91 18.06 6.36
N LEU A 469 14.10 18.37 7.38
CA LEU A 469 13.13 19.47 7.34
C LEU A 469 13.82 20.84 7.30
N ILE A 470 14.80 21.06 8.17
CA ILE A 470 15.54 22.33 8.25
C ILE A 470 16.31 22.59 6.95
N THR A 471 16.99 21.57 6.41
CA THR A 471 17.74 21.71 5.15
C THR A 471 16.84 21.93 3.93
N THR A 472 15.55 21.59 4.02
CA THR A 472 14.52 21.91 3.02
C THR A 472 13.74 23.19 3.37
N SER A 473 14.30 24.06 4.21
CA SER A 473 13.78 25.39 4.59
C SER A 473 12.45 25.38 5.35
N HIS A 474 12.12 24.29 6.05
CA HIS A 474 10.96 24.26 6.95
C HIS A 474 11.30 24.89 8.30
N GLN A 475 10.44 25.80 8.77
CA GLN A 475 10.58 26.45 10.07
C GLN A 475 9.98 25.57 11.18
N VAL A 476 10.78 24.64 11.70
CA VAL A 476 10.37 23.69 12.74
C VAL A 476 10.07 24.38 14.07
N ASP A 477 10.95 25.31 14.49
CA ASP A 477 10.78 26.11 15.70
C ASP A 477 9.75 27.23 15.53
N TYR A 478 8.97 27.48 16.58
CA TYR A 478 8.06 28.62 16.63
C TYR A 478 7.85 29.09 18.06
N ARG A 479 7.80 30.40 18.25
CA ARG A 479 7.56 31.01 19.56
C ARG A 479 6.16 31.60 19.57
N PHE A 480 5.32 31.06 20.45
CA PHE A 480 4.01 31.62 20.74
C PHE A 480 4.14 32.73 21.78
N ASP A 481 3.32 33.78 21.66
CA ASP A 481 3.26 34.86 22.64
C ASP A 481 2.74 34.34 23.99
N ASN A 482 3.36 34.79 25.07
CA ASN A 482 2.98 34.46 26.45
C ASN A 482 1.97 35.47 27.02
N ALA A 483 1.11 36.05 26.17
CA ALA A 483 0.09 36.98 26.63
C ALA A 483 -0.83 36.32 27.68
N PRO A 484 -1.29 37.05 28.71
CA PRO A 484 -2.20 36.51 29.72
C PRO A 484 -3.41 35.90 29.04
N HIS A 485 -3.70 34.64 29.38
CA HIS A 485 -4.83 33.94 28.79
C HIS A 485 -6.13 34.40 29.45
N SER A 486 -7.04 34.99 28.66
CA SER A 486 -8.40 35.32 29.10
C SER A 486 -9.40 34.43 28.35
N GLY A 487 -10.11 33.56 29.06
CA GLY A 487 -11.15 32.69 28.50
C GLY A 487 -10.81 31.21 28.52
N LYS A 488 -11.50 30.44 27.65
CA LYS A 488 -11.39 28.97 27.54
C LYS A 488 -10.03 28.53 27.03
N ILE A 489 -9.54 27.37 27.47
CA ILE A 489 -8.31 26.74 26.97
C ILE A 489 -8.55 26.31 25.52
N ARG A 490 -7.75 26.82 24.58
CA ARG A 490 -7.83 26.43 23.16
C ARG A 490 -7.12 25.10 22.95
N LEU A 491 -7.89 24.05 22.73
CA LEU A 491 -7.41 22.69 22.53
C LEU A 491 -7.54 22.30 21.06
N GLY A 492 -6.40 22.05 20.40
CA GLY A 492 -6.36 21.37 19.12
C GLY A 492 -6.26 19.86 19.29
N ILE A 493 -6.91 19.10 18.42
CA ILE A 493 -6.71 17.65 18.29
C ILE A 493 -6.36 17.36 16.82
N LEU A 494 -5.13 16.92 16.57
CA LEU A 494 -4.62 16.62 15.24
C LEU A 494 -4.68 15.12 14.98
N GLN A 495 -5.43 14.72 13.94
CA GLN A 495 -5.52 13.34 13.49
C GLN A 495 -5.34 13.22 11.98
N SER A 496 -4.99 12.02 11.55
CA SER A 496 -4.89 11.64 10.15
C SER A 496 -6.21 11.87 9.42
N ASN A 497 -7.29 11.31 9.96
CA ASN A 497 -8.68 11.57 9.61
C ASN A 497 -9.56 11.23 10.82
N PHE A 498 -10.83 11.65 10.78
CA PHE A 498 -11.85 11.30 11.78
C PHE A 498 -12.83 10.24 11.23
N GLY A 499 -12.31 9.21 10.56
CA GLY A 499 -13.09 8.04 10.12
C GLY A 499 -13.29 6.98 11.20
N TYR A 500 -13.97 5.89 10.86
CA TYR A 500 -14.24 4.79 11.80
C TYR A 500 -12.96 3.94 11.96
N ASN A 501 -12.08 4.36 12.86
CA ASN A 501 -10.80 3.71 13.13
C ASN A 501 -10.43 3.75 14.62
N SER A 502 -9.39 3.02 15.02
CA SER A 502 -9.03 2.90 16.44
C SER A 502 -8.59 4.20 17.10
N GLU A 503 -8.00 5.13 16.34
CA GLU A 503 -7.56 6.43 16.86
C GLU A 503 -8.77 7.33 17.11
N THR A 504 -9.72 7.40 16.18
CA THR A 504 -10.99 8.12 16.35
C THR A 504 -11.77 7.58 17.54
N LEU A 505 -11.96 6.27 17.64
CA LEU A 505 -12.70 5.68 18.76
C LEU A 505 -12.01 5.90 20.11
N ALA A 506 -10.67 6.04 20.14
CA ALA A 506 -9.91 6.30 21.35
C ALA A 506 -9.94 7.78 21.80
N ASN A 507 -9.97 8.72 20.84
CA ASN A 507 -9.95 10.15 21.13
C ASN A 507 -11.35 10.76 21.23
N LEU A 508 -12.37 10.15 20.61
CA LEU A 508 -13.76 10.61 20.64
C LEU A 508 -14.28 10.88 22.06
N PRO A 509 -14.03 10.03 23.08
CA PRO A 509 -14.41 10.34 24.46
C PRO A 509 -13.94 11.72 24.94
N ILE A 510 -12.75 12.17 24.52
CA ILE A 510 -12.16 13.44 24.94
C ILE A 510 -13.03 14.59 24.44
N PHE A 511 -13.17 14.75 23.14
CA PHE A 511 -13.84 15.92 22.58
C PHE A 511 -15.36 15.82 22.56
N GLU A 512 -15.95 14.65 22.84
CA GLU A 512 -17.39 14.50 23.02
C GLU A 512 -17.86 15.00 24.40
N PHE A 513 -17.04 14.84 25.46
CA PHE A 513 -17.48 15.07 26.85
C PHE A 513 -16.61 16.06 27.64
N LEU A 514 -15.61 16.69 27.04
CA LEU A 514 -14.89 17.79 27.69
C LEU A 514 -15.84 18.95 28.04
N ASN A 515 -15.57 19.62 29.16
CA ASN A 515 -16.37 20.77 29.60
C ASN A 515 -16.21 21.93 28.61
N GLN A 516 -17.25 22.19 27.82
CA GLN A 516 -17.26 23.26 26.84
C GLN A 516 -17.17 24.65 27.48
N GLU A 517 -17.42 24.82 28.79
CA GLU A 517 -17.20 26.10 29.48
C GLU A 517 -15.73 26.36 29.77
N GLU A 518 -14.89 25.30 29.80
CA GLU A 518 -13.45 25.39 30.07
C GLU A 518 -12.61 25.28 28.80
N PHE A 519 -13.08 24.56 27.78
CA PHE A 519 -12.32 24.25 26.56
C PHE A 519 -13.00 24.78 25.29
N ASP A 520 -12.19 25.30 24.38
CA ASP A 520 -12.55 25.62 22.99
C ASP A 520 -11.82 24.62 22.08
N VAL A 521 -12.56 23.69 21.48
CA VAL A 521 -11.99 22.49 20.83
C VAL A 521 -12.02 22.62 19.32
N ILE A 522 -10.84 22.46 18.70
CA ILE A 522 -10.65 22.47 17.25
C ILE A 522 -10.07 21.13 16.82
N LEU A 523 -10.75 20.46 15.90
CA LEU A 523 -10.27 19.23 15.27
C LEU A 523 -9.51 19.57 13.98
N TYR A 524 -8.34 18.97 13.79
CA TYR A 524 -7.55 19.09 12.56
C TYR A 524 -7.39 17.72 11.91
N ALA A 525 -7.82 17.61 10.66
CA ALA A 525 -7.73 16.38 9.87
C ALA A 525 -6.75 16.59 8.71
N VAL A 526 -5.77 15.69 8.55
CA VAL A 526 -4.88 15.70 7.37
C VAL A 526 -5.65 15.28 6.11
N GLU A 527 -6.50 14.27 6.24
CA GLU A 527 -7.31 13.70 5.18
C GLU A 527 -8.79 13.78 5.57
N LYS A 528 -9.64 14.02 4.58
CA LYS A 528 -11.09 13.97 4.77
C LYS A 528 -11.57 12.53 4.80
N SER A 529 -12.35 12.16 5.82
CA SER A 529 -13.00 10.86 5.85
C SER A 529 -14.25 10.82 4.97
N VAL A 530 -14.54 9.64 4.40
CA VAL A 530 -15.82 9.35 3.73
C VAL A 530 -16.87 8.78 4.69
N ASP A 531 -16.47 8.45 5.93
CA ASP A 531 -17.34 7.84 6.92
C ASP A 531 -18.27 8.87 7.58
N PRO A 532 -19.56 8.52 7.83
CA PRO A 532 -20.49 9.41 8.53
C PRO A 532 -20.04 9.85 9.93
N ILE A 533 -19.16 9.08 10.58
CA ILE A 533 -18.67 9.37 11.93
C ILE A 533 -17.87 10.69 12.00
N GLU A 534 -17.26 11.16 10.91
CA GLU A 534 -16.55 12.46 10.92
C GLU A 534 -17.51 13.61 11.25
N SER A 535 -18.73 13.57 10.71
CA SER A 535 -19.77 14.56 11.01
C SER A 535 -20.23 14.46 12.47
N TYR A 536 -20.30 13.24 13.02
CA TYR A 536 -20.56 13.03 14.44
C TYR A 536 -19.45 13.65 15.31
N CYS A 537 -18.18 13.40 14.96
CA CYS A 537 -17.02 13.96 15.65
C CYS A 537 -16.97 15.50 15.59
N ALA A 538 -17.45 16.10 14.51
CA ALA A 538 -17.52 17.55 14.35
C ALA A 538 -18.67 18.20 15.14
N SER A 539 -19.73 17.46 15.48
CA SER A 539 -20.93 18.02 16.10
C SER A 539 -20.76 18.59 17.53
N PRO A 540 -19.95 18.01 18.44
CA PRO A 540 -19.78 18.55 19.79
C PRO A 540 -18.64 19.59 19.91
N VAL A 541 -17.92 19.91 18.83
CA VAL A 541 -16.74 20.78 18.84
C VAL A 541 -16.99 22.11 18.15
N ASN A 542 -16.10 23.08 18.36
CA ASN A 542 -16.24 24.42 17.78
C ASN A 542 -15.95 24.44 16.27
N ARG A 543 -14.97 23.66 15.82
CA ARG A 543 -14.58 23.60 14.42
C ARG A 543 -13.86 22.29 14.06
N LEU A 544 -14.14 21.78 12.87
CA LEU A 544 -13.32 20.81 12.16
C LEU A 544 -12.60 21.51 11.00
N VAL A 545 -11.29 21.35 10.93
CA VAL A 545 -10.42 21.93 9.90
C VAL A 545 -9.75 20.79 9.13
N HIS A 546 -10.10 20.65 7.86
CA HIS A 546 -9.31 19.84 6.93
C HIS A 546 -8.08 20.66 6.53
N LEU A 547 -6.88 20.12 6.80
CA LEU A 547 -5.63 20.80 6.55
C LEU A 547 -5.39 20.91 5.03
N PRO A 548 -4.83 22.04 4.56
CA PRO A 548 -4.49 22.19 3.15
C PRO A 548 -3.36 21.22 2.76
N GLU A 549 -3.26 20.92 1.46
CA GLU A 549 -2.11 20.22 0.92
C GLU A 549 -0.82 21.01 1.13
N GLY A 550 0.27 20.29 1.40
CA GLY A 550 1.58 20.85 1.65
C GLY A 550 1.86 21.14 3.14
N LEU A 551 3.00 20.63 3.62
CA LEU A 551 3.38 20.70 5.02
C LEU A 551 3.43 22.14 5.57
N ALA A 552 4.04 23.07 4.84
CA ALA A 552 4.16 24.46 5.28
C ALA A 552 2.78 25.15 5.44
N ALA A 553 1.84 24.88 4.53
CA ALA A 553 0.49 25.44 4.60
C ALA A 553 -0.29 24.85 5.80
N ALA A 554 -0.17 23.55 6.04
CA ALA A 554 -0.76 22.88 7.20
C ALA A 554 -0.19 23.42 8.52
N VAL A 555 1.13 23.56 8.63
CA VAL A 555 1.82 24.15 9.79
C VAL A 555 1.32 25.56 10.09
N ASN A 556 1.24 26.42 9.05
CA ASN A 556 0.78 27.79 9.20
C ASN A 556 -0.70 27.88 9.59
N THR A 557 -1.52 26.96 9.09
CA THR A 557 -2.95 26.87 9.45
C THR A 557 -3.11 26.62 10.95
N ILE A 558 -2.40 25.64 11.50
CA ILE A 558 -2.51 25.31 12.94
C ILE A 558 -1.92 26.43 13.81
N ARG A 559 -0.77 27.00 13.43
CA ARG A 559 -0.13 28.10 14.20
C ARG A 559 -1.01 29.35 14.32
N ARG A 560 -1.81 29.66 13.28
CA ARG A 560 -2.72 30.81 13.25
C ARG A 560 -3.83 30.76 14.29
N ASP A 561 -4.17 29.58 14.79
CA ASP A 561 -5.20 29.43 15.82
C ASP A 561 -4.68 29.69 17.25
N HIS A 562 -3.35 29.88 17.41
CA HIS A 562 -2.70 30.18 18.68
C HIS A 562 -3.13 29.25 19.82
N LEU A 563 -3.08 27.94 19.55
CA LEU A 563 -3.51 26.90 20.47
C LEU A 563 -2.71 26.90 21.78
N ASP A 564 -3.42 26.71 22.89
CA ASP A 564 -2.80 26.52 24.21
C ASP A 564 -2.26 25.11 24.35
N ILE A 565 -3.03 24.13 23.89
CA ILE A 565 -2.64 22.73 23.88
C ILE A 565 -2.96 22.12 22.51
N LEU A 566 -2.03 21.34 21.96
CA LEU A 566 -2.29 20.45 20.83
C LEU A 566 -2.09 19.00 21.28
N LEU A 567 -3.16 18.22 21.22
CA LEU A 567 -3.10 16.76 21.33
C LEU A 567 -2.85 16.16 19.93
N ILE A 568 -1.72 15.47 19.78
CA ILE A 568 -1.45 14.62 18.62
C ILE A 568 -2.26 13.33 18.81
N GLY A 569 -3.41 13.25 18.15
CA GLY A 569 -4.38 12.16 18.28
C GLY A 569 -4.12 10.96 17.36
N SER A 570 -3.15 11.06 16.45
CA SER A 570 -2.72 9.94 15.60
C SER A 570 -1.32 9.46 15.97
N ASN A 571 -1.01 8.21 15.63
CA ASN A 571 0.33 7.67 15.88
C ASN A 571 1.41 8.43 15.11
N ALA A 572 2.17 9.27 15.81
CA ALA A 572 3.27 10.08 15.26
C ALA A 572 4.55 9.30 14.96
N THR A 573 4.61 8.01 15.29
CA THR A 573 5.74 7.11 15.00
C THR A 573 5.34 5.96 14.07
N GLY A 574 4.15 6.03 13.47
CA GLY A 574 3.57 5.00 12.62
C GLY A 574 3.85 5.19 11.12
N ARG A 575 2.85 4.88 10.29
CA ARG A 575 2.89 5.06 8.82
C ARG A 575 2.45 6.44 8.35
N ASN A 576 1.80 7.23 9.22
CA ASN A 576 1.28 8.52 8.81
C ASN A 576 2.39 9.58 8.80
N LYS A 577 3.01 9.76 7.64
CA LYS A 577 4.14 10.68 7.50
C LYS A 577 3.75 12.13 7.74
N SER A 578 2.56 12.54 7.29
CA SER A 578 2.07 13.91 7.52
C SER A 578 1.94 14.22 9.00
N ILE A 579 1.39 13.30 9.81
CA ILE A 579 1.31 13.45 11.26
C ILE A 579 2.69 13.53 11.90
N GLU A 580 3.63 12.65 11.52
CA GLU A 580 5.00 12.68 12.04
C GLU A 580 5.67 14.04 11.74
N LEU A 581 5.59 14.51 10.50
CA LEU A 581 6.20 15.77 10.08
C LEU A 581 5.57 16.97 10.79
N LEU A 582 4.24 16.98 10.97
CA LEU A 582 3.55 18.01 11.73
C LEU A 582 3.94 17.99 13.20
N ALA A 583 4.00 16.82 13.83
CA ALA A 583 4.34 16.66 15.26
C ALA A 583 5.77 17.12 15.59
N ILE A 584 6.71 17.05 14.63
CA ILE A 584 8.07 17.60 14.79
C ILE A 584 8.06 19.13 14.91
N HIS A 585 7.09 19.83 14.31
CA HIS A 585 6.98 21.28 14.42
C HIS A 585 6.43 21.70 15.79
N ARG A 586 6.84 22.89 16.24
CA ARG A 586 6.14 23.58 17.33
C ARG A 586 4.88 24.26 16.76
N LEU A 587 3.71 23.69 17.05
CA LEU A 587 2.38 24.06 16.54
C LEU A 587 1.43 24.60 17.61
N ALA A 588 1.72 24.36 18.89
CA ALA A 588 1.00 24.95 20.01
C ALA A 588 1.94 25.30 21.16
N LYS A 589 1.42 26.05 22.12
CA LYS A 589 2.11 26.36 23.38
C LYS A 589 2.56 25.04 24.04
N ILE A 590 1.64 24.15 24.36
CA ILE A 590 1.93 22.81 24.89
C ILE A 590 1.55 21.78 23.83
N GLN A 591 2.43 20.82 23.54
CA GLN A 591 2.09 19.67 22.70
C GLN A 591 2.13 18.40 23.53
N VAL A 592 1.07 17.61 23.40
CA VAL A 592 0.92 16.35 24.10
C VAL A 592 0.61 15.25 23.11
N ILE A 593 1.03 14.04 23.43
CA ILE A 593 0.62 12.82 22.73
C ILE A 593 0.11 11.82 23.75
N ASN A 594 -0.81 10.96 23.37
CA ASN A 594 -1.33 9.90 24.25
C ASN A 594 -0.96 8.51 23.71
N SER A 595 -1.51 7.47 24.33
CA SER A 595 -1.25 6.05 24.01
C SER A 595 -1.64 5.58 22.58
N VAL A 596 -2.10 6.47 21.70
CA VAL A 596 -2.20 6.21 20.25
C VAL A 596 -0.83 6.01 19.59
N SER A 597 0.21 6.73 20.06
CA SER A 597 1.61 6.42 19.74
C SER A 597 2.15 5.48 20.82
N LEU A 598 2.86 4.42 20.46
CA LEU A 598 3.09 3.27 21.37
C LEU A 598 4.51 3.16 21.89
N ILE A 599 5.35 4.04 21.38
CA ILE A 599 6.71 4.31 21.80
C ILE A 599 6.83 5.83 21.95
N THR A 600 7.90 6.27 22.61
CA THR A 600 8.29 7.69 22.61
C THR A 600 8.38 8.24 21.20
N THR A 601 8.07 9.51 21.00
CA THR A 601 8.21 10.19 19.71
C THR A 601 9.65 10.55 19.40
N GLY A 602 10.49 10.72 20.43
CA GLY A 602 11.83 11.30 20.29
C GLY A 602 11.83 12.77 19.84
N MET A 603 10.66 13.40 19.71
CA MET A 603 10.51 14.75 19.20
C MET A 603 10.63 15.76 20.33
N ARG A 604 11.60 16.67 20.24
CA ARG A 604 11.83 17.72 21.25
C ARG A 604 10.66 18.69 21.45
N HIS A 605 9.72 18.73 20.50
CA HIS A 605 8.54 19.59 20.56
C HIS A 605 7.31 18.92 21.19
N ILE A 606 7.35 17.64 21.51
CA ILE A 606 6.29 16.97 22.28
C ILE A 606 6.66 17.04 23.76
N ASP A 607 5.92 17.85 24.52
CA ASP A 607 6.29 18.16 25.91
C ASP A 607 5.88 17.04 26.87
N TYR A 608 4.71 16.44 26.65
CA TYR A 608 4.15 15.40 27.52
C TYR A 608 3.66 14.17 26.75
N TYR A 609 3.86 13.01 27.35
CA TYR A 609 3.24 11.76 26.94
C TYR A 609 2.22 11.33 27.99
N ILE A 610 0.96 11.13 27.60
CA ILE A 610 -0.15 10.75 28.47
C ILE A 610 -0.36 9.24 28.40
N ALA A 611 -0.23 8.56 29.53
CA ALA A 611 -0.42 7.11 29.66
C ALA A 611 -1.29 6.77 30.88
N GLY A 612 -1.65 5.50 31.04
CA GLY A 612 -2.28 5.02 32.27
C GLY A 612 -1.27 4.52 33.29
N ASN A 613 -1.57 4.63 34.58
CA ASN A 613 -0.71 4.10 35.64
C ASN A 613 -0.53 2.58 35.61
N LEU A 614 -1.45 1.82 35.01
CA LEU A 614 -1.31 0.38 34.78
C LEU A 614 -0.44 0.07 33.55
N THR A 615 -0.46 0.94 32.55
CA THR A 615 0.28 0.74 31.29
C THR A 615 1.71 1.29 31.31
N ALA A 616 1.95 2.40 32.01
CA ALA A 616 3.27 3.02 32.13
C ALA A 616 3.48 3.52 33.58
N PRO A 617 3.69 2.60 34.54
CA PRO A 617 3.85 2.96 35.94
C PRO A 617 5.06 3.89 36.18
N LEU A 618 4.81 5.03 36.81
CA LEU A 618 5.83 5.99 37.23
C LEU A 618 6.43 5.60 38.60
N PRO A 619 7.73 5.91 38.84
CA PRO A 619 8.66 6.61 37.95
C PRO A 619 9.37 5.69 36.94
N ALA A 620 9.28 4.37 37.10
CA ALA A 620 10.07 3.39 36.36
C ALA A 620 9.94 3.52 34.83
N SER A 621 8.75 3.83 34.32
CA SER A 621 8.53 3.96 32.89
C SER A 621 9.13 5.22 32.25
N GLN A 622 9.52 6.25 33.01
CA GLN A 622 10.04 7.51 32.45
C GLN A 622 11.29 7.30 31.58
N GLN A 623 12.09 6.27 31.88
CA GLN A 623 13.29 5.92 31.11
C GLN A 623 13.03 5.50 29.65
N TYR A 624 11.78 5.19 29.29
CA TYR A 624 11.39 4.82 27.93
C TYR A 624 10.92 6.03 27.09
N TYR A 625 10.78 7.21 27.70
CA TYR A 625 10.20 8.40 27.09
C TYR A 625 11.15 9.60 27.11
N THR A 626 11.19 10.35 26.01
CA THR A 626 11.83 11.67 25.96
C THR A 626 10.90 12.76 26.50
N GLU A 627 9.61 12.59 26.27
CA GLU A 627 8.56 13.41 26.81
C GLU A 627 8.47 13.26 28.34
N LYS A 628 7.93 14.27 29.01
CA LYS A 628 7.54 14.12 30.42
C LYS A 628 6.31 13.22 30.50
N LEU A 629 6.47 12.03 31.07
CA LEU A 629 5.39 11.07 31.21
C LEU A 629 4.42 11.55 32.31
N VAL A 630 3.13 11.55 32.00
CA VAL A 630 2.04 11.88 32.93
C VAL A 630 0.98 10.79 32.90
N ASN A 631 0.51 10.39 34.08
CA ASN A 631 -0.41 9.26 34.21
C ASN A 631 -1.85 9.71 34.46
N LEU A 632 -2.76 9.07 33.76
CA LEU A 632 -4.17 8.94 34.10
C LEU A 632 -4.40 7.67 34.93
N PRO A 633 -5.48 7.58 35.71
CA PRO A 633 -5.87 6.34 36.38
C PRO A 633 -6.13 5.19 35.39
N GLY A 634 -5.83 3.97 35.81
CA GLY A 634 -6.11 2.76 35.04
C GLY A 634 -5.19 2.59 33.82
N SER A 635 -5.78 2.14 32.73
CA SER A 635 -5.20 1.93 31.41
C SER A 635 -4.83 3.22 30.70
N GLY A 636 -5.45 4.35 31.07
CA GLY A 636 -5.18 5.68 30.52
C GLY A 636 -5.66 5.88 29.08
N PHE A 637 -6.46 4.94 28.56
CA PHE A 637 -7.21 5.09 27.32
C PHE A 637 -8.67 4.71 27.55
N CYS A 638 -9.54 5.23 26.69
CA CYS A 638 -10.96 4.88 26.67
C CYS A 638 -11.38 4.72 25.22
N PHE A 639 -12.29 3.79 24.93
CA PHE A 639 -12.85 3.62 23.60
C PHE A 639 -14.34 3.92 23.63
N LYS A 640 -14.80 4.80 22.73
CA LYS A 640 -16.22 4.90 22.40
C LYS A 640 -16.62 3.68 21.58
N TYR A 641 -17.20 2.68 22.24
CA TYR A 641 -17.50 1.39 21.63
C TYR A 641 -19.01 1.09 21.71
N PRO A 642 -19.66 0.64 20.61
CA PRO A 642 -21.10 0.39 20.61
C PRO A 642 -21.47 -0.82 21.49
N LEU A 643 -22.23 -0.57 22.56
CA LEU A 643 -22.69 -1.62 23.49
C LEU A 643 -23.92 -2.36 22.94
N THR A 644 -24.77 -1.67 22.20
CA THR A 644 -25.93 -2.23 21.52
C THR A 644 -25.64 -2.30 20.02
N LEU A 645 -25.88 -3.48 19.46
CA LEU A 645 -25.63 -3.76 18.04
C LEU A 645 -26.94 -4.21 17.38
N PRO A 646 -27.09 -3.99 16.07
CA PRO A 646 -28.15 -4.63 15.30
C PRO A 646 -27.97 -6.15 15.29
N GLU A 647 -28.98 -6.88 14.82
CA GLU A 647 -28.86 -8.32 14.55
C GLU A 647 -27.74 -8.60 13.53
N PRO A 648 -27.00 -9.71 13.67
CA PRO A 648 -25.99 -10.10 12.69
C PRO A 648 -26.64 -10.37 11.33
N GLN A 649 -25.93 -10.02 10.27
CA GLN A 649 -26.35 -10.24 8.89
C GLN A 649 -26.06 -11.69 8.46
N LEU A 650 -25.04 -12.30 9.05
CA LEU A 650 -24.58 -13.64 8.75
C LEU A 650 -24.90 -14.60 9.90
N LYS A 651 -25.17 -15.86 9.55
CA LYS A 651 -25.32 -16.96 10.50
C LYS A 651 -24.04 -17.78 10.49
N PHE A 652 -23.46 -17.99 11.67
CA PHE A 652 -22.22 -18.73 11.85
C PHE A 652 -22.49 -20.04 12.60
N GLN A 653 -21.80 -21.11 12.21
CA GLN A 653 -21.81 -22.38 12.92
C GLN A 653 -20.40 -22.96 13.01
N ARG A 654 -20.13 -23.76 14.05
CA ARG A 654 -18.83 -24.43 14.21
C ARG A 654 -18.49 -25.38 13.07
N SER A 655 -19.51 -25.93 12.39
CA SER A 655 -19.35 -26.75 11.19
C SER A 655 -18.69 -26.01 10.03
N ASP A 656 -18.75 -24.66 10.01
CA ASP A 656 -18.08 -23.83 9.00
C ASP A 656 -16.56 -23.92 9.11
N TRP A 657 -16.04 -24.37 10.26
CA TRP A 657 -14.63 -24.69 10.49
C TRP A 657 -14.37 -26.19 10.57
N GLY A 658 -15.31 -27.04 10.16
CA GLY A 658 -15.17 -28.49 10.19
C GLY A 658 -15.12 -29.10 11.59
N VAL A 659 -15.53 -28.38 12.63
CA VAL A 659 -15.46 -28.83 14.03
C VAL A 659 -16.83 -28.96 14.68
N ASN A 660 -16.91 -29.78 15.75
CA ASN A 660 -18.14 -30.05 16.48
C ASN A 660 -18.18 -29.31 17.85
N SER A 661 -19.18 -29.62 18.68
CA SER A 661 -19.35 -28.99 20.00
C SER A 661 -18.27 -29.34 21.02
N GLU A 662 -17.56 -30.46 20.82
CA GLU A 662 -16.53 -30.95 21.75
C GLU A 662 -15.12 -30.42 21.42
N SER A 663 -14.94 -29.85 20.22
CA SER A 663 -13.69 -29.21 19.83
C SER A 663 -13.50 -27.87 20.53
N VAL A 664 -12.27 -27.59 20.97
CA VAL A 664 -11.90 -26.29 21.52
C VAL A 664 -11.55 -25.34 20.38
N VAL A 665 -12.22 -24.19 20.33
CA VAL A 665 -11.92 -23.15 19.35
C VAL A 665 -11.12 -22.03 20.01
N PHE A 666 -9.83 -21.97 19.71
CA PHE A 666 -9.02 -20.78 19.98
C PHE A 666 -9.26 -19.76 18.87
N ILE A 667 -9.34 -18.48 19.23
CA ILE A 667 -9.56 -17.41 18.26
C ILE A 667 -8.68 -16.20 18.56
N SER A 668 -8.25 -15.46 17.54
CA SER A 668 -7.50 -14.22 17.73
C SER A 668 -7.87 -13.15 16.69
N GLY A 669 -8.11 -11.96 17.22
CA GLY A 669 -8.29 -10.68 16.52
C GLY A 669 -6.98 -9.98 16.15
N ALA A 670 -5.84 -10.60 16.46
CA ALA A 670 -4.54 -9.96 16.33
C ALA A 670 -4.16 -9.77 14.85
N ASN A 671 -3.71 -8.55 14.53
CA ASN A 671 -3.14 -8.26 13.22
C ASN A 671 -1.89 -9.12 12.99
N PHE A 672 -1.70 -9.63 11.76
CA PHE A 672 -0.55 -10.47 11.39
C PHE A 672 0.83 -9.87 11.73
N TYR A 673 0.96 -8.53 11.79
CA TYR A 673 2.18 -7.86 12.25
C TYR A 673 2.55 -8.22 13.69
N LYS A 674 1.54 -8.44 14.55
CA LYS A 674 1.69 -8.83 15.96
C LYS A 674 1.91 -10.33 16.14
N ILE A 675 1.56 -11.13 15.13
CA ILE A 675 1.72 -12.59 15.15
C ILE A 675 3.13 -12.92 14.68
N ILE A 676 4.09 -12.59 15.54
CA ILE A 676 5.52 -12.80 15.31
C ILE A 676 5.85 -14.30 15.29
N PRO A 677 6.97 -14.72 14.68
CA PRO A 677 7.35 -16.13 14.57
C PRO A 677 7.34 -16.88 15.90
N GLU A 678 7.82 -16.26 16.98
CA GLU A 678 7.83 -16.81 18.34
C GLU A 678 6.41 -17.09 18.84
N LEU A 679 5.46 -16.18 18.59
CA LEU A 679 4.06 -16.35 18.99
C LEU A 679 3.37 -17.46 18.18
N ARG A 680 3.71 -17.60 16.89
CA ARG A 680 3.19 -18.70 16.06
C ARG A 680 3.60 -20.06 16.64
N GLU A 681 4.85 -20.16 17.07
CA GLU A 681 5.37 -21.34 17.74
C GLU A 681 4.65 -21.60 19.07
N THR A 682 4.46 -20.57 19.89
CA THR A 682 3.66 -20.67 21.12
C THR A 682 2.25 -21.21 20.84
N TRP A 683 1.57 -20.70 19.81
CA TRP A 683 0.23 -21.18 19.46
C TRP A 683 0.27 -22.63 18.97
N ALA A 684 1.25 -23.03 18.16
CA ALA A 684 1.45 -24.43 17.79
C ALA A 684 1.63 -25.34 19.03
N LYS A 685 2.44 -24.94 20.01
CA LYS A 685 2.59 -25.66 21.29
C LYS A 685 1.26 -25.84 22.02
N ILE A 686 0.39 -24.82 22.01
CA ILE A 686 -0.96 -24.91 22.61
C ILE A 686 -1.83 -25.92 21.86
N LEU A 687 -1.89 -25.83 20.53
CA LEU A 687 -2.69 -26.76 19.70
C LEU A 687 -2.19 -28.20 19.81
N GLN A 688 -0.89 -28.42 19.95
CA GLN A 688 -0.30 -29.74 20.19
C GLN A 688 -0.74 -30.32 21.53
N ALA A 689 -0.75 -29.49 22.59
CA ALA A 689 -1.19 -29.91 23.91
C ALA A 689 -2.71 -30.09 24.06
N VAL A 690 -3.50 -29.61 23.08
CA VAL A 690 -4.97 -29.73 23.03
C VAL A 690 -5.37 -30.35 21.68
N PRO A 691 -5.32 -31.69 21.53
CA PRO A 691 -5.46 -32.34 20.22
C PRO A 691 -6.77 -32.05 19.47
N ASN A 692 -7.91 -32.01 20.17
CA ASN A 692 -9.21 -31.66 19.58
C ASN A 692 -9.43 -30.13 19.61
N SER A 693 -8.57 -29.37 18.95
CA SER A 693 -8.71 -27.90 18.88
C SER A 693 -8.28 -27.30 17.55
N ILE A 694 -8.80 -26.12 17.25
CA ILE A 694 -8.43 -25.30 16.09
C ILE A 694 -8.08 -23.88 16.51
N LEU A 695 -7.40 -23.15 15.63
CA LEU A 695 -7.12 -21.73 15.76
C LEU A 695 -7.77 -20.94 14.63
N VAL A 696 -8.61 -19.97 14.97
CA VAL A 696 -9.24 -19.06 14.02
C VAL A 696 -8.60 -17.68 14.13
N LEU A 697 -8.09 -17.14 13.03
CA LEU A 697 -7.60 -15.77 12.93
C LEU A 697 -8.61 -14.92 12.16
N TYR A 698 -9.11 -13.84 12.78
CA TYR A 698 -10.19 -13.01 12.25
C TYR A 698 -10.01 -11.53 12.66
N PRO A 699 -10.69 -10.58 12.02
CA PRO A 699 -10.73 -10.55 10.57
C PRO A 699 -9.29 -10.57 10.04
N PHE A 700 -9.02 -11.51 9.16
CA PHE A 700 -7.74 -11.68 8.48
C PHE A 700 -7.86 -11.11 7.06
N GLY A 701 -7.96 -9.77 6.97
CA GLY A 701 -8.30 -9.07 5.72
C GLY A 701 -7.88 -7.60 5.66
N ALA A 702 -8.23 -6.95 4.55
CA ALA A 702 -7.69 -5.65 4.11
C ALA A 702 -8.05 -4.44 5.00
N ASN A 703 -8.89 -4.61 6.03
CA ASN A 703 -9.26 -3.54 6.98
C ASN A 703 -8.05 -2.95 7.74
N TRP A 704 -6.88 -3.60 7.66
CA TRP A 704 -5.67 -3.22 8.37
C TRP A 704 -4.49 -2.79 7.49
N ALA A 705 -4.50 -3.15 6.20
CA ALA A 705 -3.47 -2.78 5.23
C ALA A 705 -4.01 -2.93 3.80
N LYS A 706 -3.64 -2.00 2.90
CA LYS A 706 -4.04 -2.03 1.47
C LYS A 706 -3.61 -3.33 0.76
N ALA A 707 -2.51 -3.95 1.20
CA ALA A 707 -2.03 -5.26 0.73
C ALA A 707 -1.82 -6.19 1.92
N TYR A 708 -2.53 -7.32 1.94
CA TYR A 708 -2.57 -8.27 3.06
C TYR A 708 -1.97 -9.63 2.64
N PRO A 709 -0.87 -10.11 3.25
CA PRO A 709 -0.07 -11.23 2.74
C PRO A 709 -0.66 -12.61 3.14
N LYS A 710 -1.92 -12.88 2.75
CA LYS A 710 -2.66 -14.06 3.24
C LYS A 710 -2.00 -15.39 2.87
N ARG A 711 -1.58 -15.55 1.61
CA ARG A 711 -0.99 -16.79 1.10
C ARG A 711 0.35 -17.10 1.76
N SER A 712 1.27 -16.13 1.80
CA SER A 712 2.60 -16.32 2.39
C SER A 712 2.52 -16.56 3.90
N PHE A 713 1.64 -15.84 4.61
CA PHE A 713 1.39 -16.08 6.03
C PHE A 713 0.84 -17.49 6.29
N ALA A 714 -0.13 -17.96 5.49
CA ALA A 714 -0.68 -19.32 5.59
C ALA A 714 0.40 -20.39 5.42
N LYS A 715 1.28 -20.25 4.41
CA LYS A 715 2.41 -21.16 4.20
C LYS A 715 3.35 -21.19 5.40
N GLN A 716 3.68 -20.03 5.97
CA GLN A 716 4.54 -19.95 7.15
C GLN A 716 3.88 -20.59 8.38
N MET A 717 2.59 -20.38 8.60
CA MET A 717 1.84 -21.06 9.67
C MET A 717 1.84 -22.57 9.48
N ALA A 718 1.62 -23.07 8.25
CA ALA A 718 1.65 -24.49 7.94
C ALA A 718 3.03 -25.11 8.22
N GLN A 719 4.13 -24.42 7.87
CA GLN A 719 5.49 -24.87 8.19
C GLN A 719 5.74 -24.96 9.70
N VAL A 720 5.26 -23.99 10.47
CA VAL A 720 5.34 -24.06 11.94
C VAL A 720 4.50 -25.22 12.46
N PHE A 721 3.30 -25.45 11.91
CA PHE A 721 2.43 -26.54 12.35
C PHE A 721 3.03 -27.91 12.07
N GLU A 722 3.63 -28.10 10.89
CA GLU A 722 4.34 -29.32 10.50
C GLU A 722 5.47 -29.66 11.47
N GLN A 723 6.26 -28.66 11.91
CA GLN A 723 7.33 -28.85 12.92
C GLN A 723 6.81 -29.41 14.25
N TYR A 724 5.54 -29.17 14.56
CA TYR A 724 4.88 -29.62 15.78
C TYR A 724 3.96 -30.84 15.56
N GLY A 725 3.98 -31.44 14.37
CA GLY A 725 3.13 -32.58 14.01
C GLY A 725 1.65 -32.23 13.94
N LEU A 726 1.32 -31.00 13.54
CA LEU A 726 -0.04 -30.48 13.41
C LEU A 726 -0.45 -30.39 11.94
N ASP A 727 -1.69 -30.79 11.65
CA ASP A 727 -2.27 -30.62 10.32
C ASP A 727 -2.55 -29.14 10.02
N SER A 728 -2.28 -28.74 8.77
CA SER A 728 -2.43 -27.34 8.33
C SER A 728 -3.88 -26.84 8.31
N ASP A 729 -4.85 -27.76 8.34
CA ASP A 729 -6.29 -27.45 8.42
C ASP A 729 -6.75 -27.08 9.84
N ARG A 730 -5.87 -27.17 10.85
CA ARG A 730 -6.14 -26.70 12.22
C ARG A 730 -6.05 -25.19 12.39
N VAL A 731 -5.67 -24.43 11.35
CA VAL A 731 -5.66 -22.96 11.35
C VAL A 731 -6.55 -22.38 10.26
N PHE A 732 -7.47 -21.51 10.65
CA PHE A 732 -8.42 -20.85 9.75
C PHE A 732 -8.11 -19.36 9.64
N LEU A 733 -7.90 -18.88 8.42
CA LEU A 733 -7.69 -17.48 8.11
C LEU A 733 -8.99 -16.85 7.58
N TYR A 734 -9.80 -16.35 8.50
CA TYR A 734 -11.17 -15.90 8.23
C TYR A 734 -11.21 -14.42 7.88
N GLY A 735 -11.82 -14.05 6.75
CA GLY A 735 -11.76 -12.71 6.17
C GLY A 735 -12.48 -11.61 6.95
N ASN A 736 -12.67 -10.46 6.30
CA ASN A 736 -13.43 -9.35 6.87
C ASN A 736 -14.89 -9.74 7.09
N LEU A 737 -15.46 -9.28 8.21
CA LEU A 737 -16.87 -9.44 8.53
C LEU A 737 -17.64 -8.15 8.21
N PRO A 738 -18.89 -8.24 7.71
CA PRO A 738 -19.65 -7.06 7.26
C PRO A 738 -19.97 -6.06 8.36
N SER A 739 -20.17 -6.54 9.59
CA SER A 739 -20.55 -5.71 10.73
C SER A 739 -19.93 -6.17 12.05
N GLN A 740 -19.98 -5.29 13.05
CA GLN A 740 -19.59 -5.63 14.43
C GLN A 740 -20.52 -6.70 15.05
N ALA A 741 -21.79 -6.76 14.63
CA ALA A 741 -22.71 -7.81 15.06
C ALA A 741 -22.26 -9.18 14.54
N ASP A 742 -21.81 -9.25 13.29
CA ASP A 742 -21.24 -10.47 12.69
C ASP A 742 -19.95 -10.90 13.39
N VAL A 743 -19.10 -9.93 13.77
CA VAL A 743 -17.91 -10.18 14.59
C VAL A 743 -18.29 -10.84 15.91
N ASN A 744 -19.29 -10.30 16.61
CA ASN A 744 -19.73 -10.86 17.89
C ASN A 744 -20.34 -12.26 17.72
N ALA A 745 -21.15 -12.48 16.68
CA ALA A 745 -21.74 -13.79 16.39
C ALA A 745 -20.67 -14.85 16.09
N CYS A 746 -19.62 -14.51 15.32
CA CYS A 746 -18.48 -15.38 15.08
C CYS A 746 -17.70 -15.68 16.37
N LEU A 747 -17.41 -14.66 17.17
CA LEU A 747 -16.71 -14.81 18.45
C LEU A 747 -17.46 -15.69 19.46
N GLN A 748 -18.79 -15.68 19.45
CA GLN A 748 -19.61 -16.53 20.33
C GLN A 748 -19.43 -18.02 20.07
N LEU A 749 -18.92 -18.42 18.89
CA LEU A 749 -18.59 -19.81 18.60
C LEU A 749 -17.25 -20.25 19.21
N ALA A 750 -16.41 -19.30 19.61
CA ALA A 750 -15.08 -19.58 20.17
C ALA A 750 -15.14 -19.93 21.67
N ASP A 751 -14.09 -20.59 22.16
CA ASP A 751 -13.94 -20.95 23.57
C ASP A 751 -12.97 -20.03 24.31
N ILE A 752 -11.88 -19.63 23.65
CA ILE A 752 -10.77 -18.88 24.26
C ILE A 752 -10.22 -17.90 23.23
N TYR A 753 -10.04 -16.65 23.64
CA TYR A 753 -9.31 -15.67 22.85
C TYR A 753 -7.83 -15.67 23.22
N LEU A 754 -6.95 -15.77 22.23
CA LEU A 754 -5.51 -15.68 22.38
C LEU A 754 -5.04 -14.28 21.97
N ASP A 755 -4.62 -13.45 22.93
CA ASP A 755 -4.04 -12.15 22.60
C ASP A 755 -2.60 -12.29 22.09
N ALA A 756 -2.16 -11.32 21.29
CA ALA A 756 -0.78 -11.32 20.81
C ALA A 756 0.18 -10.76 21.86
N TYR A 757 1.41 -11.25 21.84
CA TYR A 757 2.54 -10.68 22.56
C TYR A 757 3.80 -10.75 21.68
N PRO A 758 4.79 -9.86 21.89
CA PRO A 758 4.91 -8.88 22.98
C PRO A 758 4.06 -7.63 22.80
N TYR A 759 3.41 -7.46 21.64
CA TYR A 759 2.47 -6.36 21.43
C TYR A 759 1.04 -6.84 21.71
N THR A 760 0.44 -6.32 22.79
CA THR A 760 -0.92 -6.66 23.24
C THR A 760 -2.04 -5.97 22.45
N GLY A 761 -3.23 -6.56 22.52
CA GLY A 761 -4.47 -5.95 22.05
C GLY A 761 -4.91 -4.76 22.90
N ALA A 762 -5.82 -3.96 22.35
CA ALA A 762 -6.57 -2.95 23.09
C ALA A 762 -8.00 -2.92 22.55
N LEU A 763 -8.25 -2.22 21.44
CA LEU A 763 -9.55 -2.23 20.76
C LEU A 763 -9.97 -3.66 20.36
N SER A 764 -9.02 -4.48 19.90
CA SER A 764 -9.26 -5.87 19.50
C SER A 764 -9.75 -6.78 20.64
N LEU A 765 -9.58 -6.37 21.90
CA LEU A 765 -10.05 -7.13 23.06
C LEU A 765 -11.49 -6.81 23.44
N LEU A 766 -12.05 -5.70 22.94
CA LEU A 766 -13.39 -5.28 23.36
C LEU A 766 -14.48 -6.24 22.89
N ALA A 767 -14.48 -6.65 21.62
CA ALA A 767 -15.48 -7.58 21.10
C ALA A 767 -15.43 -8.97 21.79
N PRO A 768 -14.26 -9.60 21.99
CA PRO A 768 -14.14 -10.83 22.78
C PRO A 768 -14.70 -10.67 24.20
N LEU A 769 -14.33 -9.59 24.90
CA LEU A 769 -14.79 -9.35 26.27
C LEU A 769 -16.30 -9.08 26.32
N GLN A 770 -16.85 -8.37 25.34
CA GLN A 770 -18.28 -8.09 25.23
C GLN A 770 -19.12 -9.38 25.14
N VAL A 771 -18.63 -10.40 24.41
CA VAL A 771 -19.31 -11.70 24.31
C VAL A 771 -18.95 -12.68 25.43
N GLY A 772 -18.15 -12.23 26.41
CA GLY A 772 -17.72 -13.01 27.56
C GLY A 772 -16.67 -14.08 27.24
N LEU A 773 -15.86 -13.88 26.20
CA LEU A 773 -14.83 -14.84 25.82
C LEU A 773 -13.60 -14.66 26.75
N PRO A 774 -13.15 -15.70 27.48
CA PRO A 774 -11.92 -15.61 28.26
C PRO A 774 -10.72 -15.29 27.37
N VAL A 775 -9.99 -14.23 27.73
CA VAL A 775 -8.82 -13.74 26.98
C VAL A 775 -7.55 -14.16 27.72
N VAL A 776 -6.60 -14.80 27.04
CA VAL A 776 -5.25 -15.05 27.58
C VAL A 776 -4.34 -13.91 27.16
N VAL A 777 -3.77 -13.18 28.12
CA VAL A 777 -2.87 -12.04 27.85
C VAL A 777 -1.53 -12.28 28.54
N ARG A 778 -0.41 -11.99 27.85
CA ARG A 778 0.92 -11.90 28.47
C ARG A 778 1.30 -10.44 28.70
N GLU A 779 1.54 -10.07 29.95
CA GLU A 779 2.06 -8.77 30.36
C GLU A 779 3.59 -8.72 30.19
N GLY A 780 4.09 -7.59 29.69
CA GLY A 780 5.51 -7.24 29.67
C GLY A 780 5.83 -5.93 30.40
N ASP A 781 7.04 -5.40 30.19
CA ASP A 781 7.55 -4.25 30.97
C ASP A 781 7.26 -2.87 30.37
N ILE A 782 6.83 -2.83 29.11
CA ILE A 782 6.66 -1.60 28.33
C ILE A 782 5.20 -1.41 27.90
N LEU A 783 4.78 -0.16 27.68
CA LEU A 783 3.37 0.22 27.48
C LEU A 783 2.60 -0.69 26.51
N ARG A 784 3.13 -0.93 25.32
CA ARG A 784 2.49 -1.75 24.27
C ARG A 784 2.30 -3.22 24.66
N SER A 785 3.04 -3.70 25.65
CA SER A 785 2.97 -5.05 26.23
C SER A 785 2.08 -5.12 27.47
N ARG A 786 1.46 -4.00 27.88
CA ARG A 786 0.69 -3.87 29.13
C ARG A 786 -0.78 -3.49 28.92
N ARG A 787 -1.21 -3.23 27.68
CA ARG A 787 -2.57 -2.72 27.40
C ARG A 787 -3.64 -3.77 27.70
N GLY A 788 -3.45 -5.00 27.24
CA GLY A 788 -4.36 -6.10 27.53
C GLY A 788 -4.44 -6.41 29.03
N ALA A 789 -3.29 -6.39 29.72
CA ALA A 789 -3.22 -6.62 31.16
C ALA A 789 -3.96 -5.51 31.94
N ALA A 790 -3.79 -4.25 31.55
CA ALA A 790 -4.51 -3.12 32.15
C ALA A 790 -6.03 -3.23 31.98
N ILE A 791 -6.52 -3.65 30.80
CA ILE A 791 -7.93 -3.92 30.55
C ILE A 791 -8.45 -5.02 31.49
N LEU A 792 -7.73 -6.14 31.62
CA LEU A 792 -8.13 -7.24 32.49
C LEU A 792 -8.09 -6.88 33.98
N GLN A 793 -7.14 -6.04 34.40
CA GLN A 793 -7.10 -5.51 35.77
C GLN A 793 -8.30 -4.60 36.06
N GLU A 794 -8.68 -3.72 35.13
CA GLU A 794 -9.89 -2.90 35.25
C GLU A 794 -11.18 -3.74 35.25
N MET A 795 -11.18 -4.88 34.56
CA MET A 795 -12.27 -5.86 34.60
C MET A 795 -12.28 -6.70 35.88
N GLY A 796 -11.23 -6.66 36.69
CA GLY A 796 -11.10 -7.48 37.90
C GLY A 796 -10.76 -8.95 37.63
N HIS A 797 -10.09 -9.25 36.53
CA HIS A 797 -9.70 -10.60 36.10
C HIS A 797 -8.17 -10.77 35.94
N PRO A 798 -7.36 -10.55 37.00
CA PRO A 798 -5.91 -10.72 36.91
C PRO A 798 -5.47 -12.17 36.68
N GLU A 799 -6.32 -13.16 36.96
CA GLU A 799 -6.06 -14.57 36.70
C GLU A 799 -5.95 -14.92 35.20
N LEU A 800 -6.37 -14.00 34.33
CA LEU A 800 -6.25 -14.09 32.87
C LEU A 800 -4.95 -13.47 32.32
N ILE A 801 -4.10 -12.94 33.21
CA ILE A 801 -2.84 -12.28 32.89
C ILE A 801 -1.67 -13.21 33.22
N THR A 802 -0.76 -13.37 32.27
CA THR A 802 0.45 -14.18 32.37
C THR A 802 1.70 -13.32 32.18
N ASN A 803 2.88 -13.84 32.51
CA ASN A 803 4.13 -13.05 32.45
C ASN A 803 5.26 -13.76 31.68
N SER A 804 4.99 -14.93 31.11
CA SER A 804 5.96 -15.74 30.36
C SER A 804 5.24 -16.57 29.31
N GLU A 805 5.97 -17.02 28.29
CA GLU A 805 5.43 -17.99 27.32
C GLU A 805 4.88 -19.23 28.03
N ALA A 806 5.62 -19.77 29.01
CA ALA A 806 5.22 -20.96 29.75
C ALA A 806 3.88 -20.76 30.48
N SER A 807 3.71 -19.64 31.19
CA SER A 807 2.45 -19.35 31.89
C SER A 807 1.30 -19.04 30.91
N TYR A 808 1.58 -18.42 29.76
CA TYR A 808 0.63 -18.20 28.67
C TYR A 808 0.08 -19.54 28.13
N ILE A 809 0.97 -20.48 27.80
CA ILE A 809 0.61 -21.82 27.31
C ILE A 809 -0.19 -22.58 28.38
N GLN A 810 0.28 -22.57 29.63
CA GLN A 810 -0.39 -23.27 30.73
C GLN A 810 -1.81 -22.74 30.97
N LEU A 811 -2.01 -21.42 30.95
CA LEU A 811 -3.33 -20.83 31.12
C LEU A 811 -4.26 -21.19 29.96
N ALA A 812 -3.78 -21.12 28.72
CA ALA A 812 -4.57 -21.50 27.53
C ALA A 812 -5.02 -22.98 27.62
N ILE A 813 -4.12 -23.89 28.00
CA ILE A 813 -4.44 -25.32 28.16
C ILE A 813 -5.41 -25.54 29.33
N ALA A 814 -5.21 -24.86 30.46
CA ALA A 814 -6.08 -24.98 31.62
C ALA A 814 -7.51 -24.54 31.29
N LEU A 815 -7.66 -23.41 30.58
CA LEU A 815 -8.95 -22.95 30.10
C LEU A 815 -9.56 -23.93 29.09
N ALA A 816 -8.76 -24.51 28.20
CA ALA A 816 -9.25 -25.46 27.18
C ALA A 816 -9.84 -26.73 27.81
N LYS A 817 -9.22 -27.23 28.88
CA LYS A 817 -9.62 -28.46 29.58
C LYS A 817 -10.80 -28.28 30.54
N ASP A 818 -11.10 -27.05 30.96
CA ASP A 818 -12.11 -26.76 31.99
C ASP A 818 -13.28 -25.93 31.45
N ARG A 819 -14.30 -26.62 30.92
CA ARG A 819 -15.52 -26.00 30.38
C ARG A 819 -16.32 -25.25 31.46
N VAL A 820 -16.33 -25.75 32.70
CA VAL A 820 -17.07 -25.13 33.81
C VAL A 820 -16.43 -23.79 34.17
N LYS A 821 -15.10 -23.75 34.26
CA LYS A 821 -14.36 -22.51 34.47
C LYS A 821 -14.61 -21.49 33.36
N ARG A 822 -14.62 -21.91 32.09
CA ARG A 822 -14.94 -21.01 30.96
C ARG A 822 -16.35 -20.43 31.07
N GLN A 823 -17.34 -21.24 31.44
CA GLN A 823 -18.73 -20.79 31.62
C GLN A 823 -18.86 -19.80 32.78
N GLY A 824 -18.18 -20.05 33.91
CA GLY A 824 -18.15 -19.11 35.04
C GLY A 824 -17.50 -17.78 34.68
N LEU A 825 -16.36 -17.81 33.97
CA LEU A 825 -15.68 -16.60 33.46
C LEU A 825 -16.57 -15.83 32.49
N LYS A 826 -17.28 -16.52 31.59
CA LYS A 826 -18.15 -15.87 30.60
C LYS A 826 -19.17 -14.96 31.24
N GLN A 827 -19.89 -15.45 32.25
CA GLN A 827 -20.92 -14.66 32.94
C GLN A 827 -20.28 -13.44 33.64
N HIS A 828 -19.19 -13.64 34.37
CA HIS A 828 -18.52 -12.55 35.09
C HIS A 828 -17.97 -11.48 34.14
N LEU A 829 -17.37 -11.88 33.01
CA LEU A 829 -16.86 -10.95 32.00
C LEU A 829 -17.97 -10.12 31.38
N GLN A 830 -19.11 -10.73 31.03
CA GLN A 830 -20.26 -10.01 30.49
C GLN A 830 -20.86 -9.03 31.51
N ASP A 831 -21.02 -9.47 32.76
CA ASP A 831 -21.55 -8.62 33.84
C ASP A 831 -20.64 -7.40 34.07
N LYS A 832 -19.32 -7.62 34.09
CA LYS A 832 -18.33 -6.55 34.22
C LYS A 832 -18.33 -5.60 33.03
N PHE A 833 -18.44 -6.12 31.81
CA PHE A 833 -18.50 -5.29 30.59
C PHE A 833 -19.76 -4.41 30.59
N CYS A 834 -20.90 -4.95 31.00
CA CYS A 834 -22.16 -4.22 31.15
C CYS A 834 -22.13 -3.15 32.26
N GLN A 835 -21.27 -3.29 33.26
CA GLN A 835 -21.02 -2.27 34.30
C GLN A 835 -20.23 -1.06 33.79
N LEU A 836 -19.84 -1.05 32.51
CA LEU A 836 -19.09 0.03 31.86
C LEU A 836 -17.76 0.32 32.59
N PRO A 837 -16.77 -0.58 32.48
CA PRO A 837 -15.44 -0.38 33.07
C PRO A 837 -14.78 0.92 32.58
N PRO A 838 -13.78 1.47 33.29
CA PRO A 838 -13.22 2.79 32.98
C PRO A 838 -12.71 2.96 31.54
N PHE A 839 -12.13 1.92 30.93
CA PHE A 839 -11.74 1.94 29.50
C PHE A 839 -12.92 2.04 28.50
N LEU A 840 -14.17 1.99 28.95
CA LEU A 840 -15.40 2.24 28.16
C LEU A 840 -16.21 3.45 28.66
N ASP A 841 -15.97 3.92 29.89
CA ASP A 841 -16.67 5.08 30.43
C ASP A 841 -16.08 6.39 29.89
N SER A 842 -16.68 6.87 28.79
CA SER A 842 -16.24 8.08 28.11
C SER A 842 -16.32 9.34 28.98
N ARG A 843 -17.29 9.43 29.91
CA ARG A 843 -17.49 10.63 30.75
C ARG A 843 -16.43 10.70 31.84
N VAL A 844 -16.18 9.58 32.52
CA VAL A 844 -15.13 9.48 33.54
C VAL A 844 -13.76 9.76 32.92
N TYR A 845 -13.49 9.19 31.75
CA TYR A 845 -12.24 9.42 31.03
C TYR A 845 -12.07 10.89 30.62
N ALA A 846 -13.08 11.51 30.00
CA ALA A 846 -13.02 12.90 29.58
C ALA A 846 -12.83 13.86 30.76
N ALA A 847 -13.48 13.62 31.89
CA ALA A 847 -13.31 14.43 33.10
C ALA A 847 -11.88 14.32 33.66
N ALA A 848 -11.28 13.12 33.65
CA ALA A 848 -9.89 12.92 34.05
C ALA A 848 -8.91 13.61 33.08
N MET A 849 -9.16 13.49 31.77
CA MET A 849 -8.38 14.16 30.74
C MET A 849 -8.45 15.69 30.86
N GLY A 850 -9.66 16.27 31.01
CA GLY A 850 -9.85 17.71 31.18
C GLY A 850 -9.09 18.27 32.38
N LYS A 851 -9.19 17.60 33.55
CA LYS A 851 -8.41 17.96 34.74
C LYS A 851 -6.90 17.92 34.50
N LEU A 852 -6.42 16.90 33.80
CA LEU A 852 -5.00 16.77 33.45
C LEU A 852 -4.57 17.91 32.51
N LEU A 853 -5.29 18.15 31.42
CA LEU A 853 -4.98 19.21 30.46
C LEU A 853 -4.99 20.61 31.11
N ALA A 854 -5.98 20.91 31.94
CA ALA A 854 -6.05 22.15 32.70
C ALA A 854 -4.84 22.31 33.65
N LYS A 855 -4.44 21.23 34.33
CA LYS A 855 -3.24 21.23 35.17
C LYS A 855 -1.96 21.48 34.36
N LEU A 856 -1.81 20.86 33.19
CA LEU A 856 -0.65 21.08 32.32
C LEU A 856 -0.57 22.54 31.87
N PHE A 857 -1.70 23.11 31.45
CA PHE A 857 -1.80 24.52 31.08
C PHE A 857 -1.38 25.48 32.20
N LEU A 858 -1.89 25.26 33.42
CA LEU A 858 -1.56 26.07 34.59
C LEU A 858 -0.08 25.94 34.99
N SER A 859 0.50 24.75 34.87
CA SER A 859 1.89 24.48 35.28
C SER A 859 2.96 25.17 34.42
N ARG A 860 2.60 25.63 33.21
CA ARG A 860 3.50 26.38 32.31
C ARG A 860 3.35 27.90 32.44
N SER A 861 2.27 28.35 33.10
CA SER A 861 2.02 29.77 33.35
C SER A 861 2.76 30.28 34.59
N GLN A 862 3.49 29.40 35.29
CA GLN A 862 4.45 29.68 36.35
C GLN A 862 5.86 29.39 35.82
#